data_AF-A0A7S2TZR9-F1
#
_entry.id   AF-A0A7S2TZR9-F1
#
_cell.length_a   1.000
_cell.length_b   1.000
_cell.length_c   1.000
_cell.angle_alpha   90.00
_cell.angle_beta   90.00
_cell.angle_gamma   90.00
#
_symmetry.space_group_name_H-M   'P 1'
#
loop_
_entity.id
_entity.type
_entity.pdbx_description
1 polymer ?
#
loop_
_entity_poly.entity_id
_entity_poly.type
_entity_poly.pdbx_seq_one_letter_code
_entity_poly.pdbx_strand_id
1 'polypeptide(L)'
;MRTPGSRRSPVLVDDEDESMTKEEHLARRREERKIRREKKKRLSMSSTPISEALSFSPTPPSRPSSRRAEREALERQRVEEERRKASGEADGVTWGTFMMFVVLGMGPGWVVDNGLYIEIPWFQDTQPEGLAFASRLTICGILALPTLIPLYLLINSLASRGMLHLSVVGALCFTECALAFLAALLWPVHAGGLSICTYIIGYFAAGVGGLQTVAVLPWLSKECNPCLISAVMTGSNLGTLLTAFLGLAQGPGKAKRFTPTTFFFALFGMLSMPIISLHHIADSRIGRRPDRTRAWQRYRRHEARRAIRVFSGSPRRNRNDRKDDEWDDAKESKRAILDRDDGRDSTRGGGRAGGETKRASRRAAWGRDNDRQYHQPLPLPDLSRPHPLRPAAAPPSPSQISLHRLSPSDRNHPHPHPHPHPHPDHHHHHHPDHLHPPRHGHDEEAERMEIGGEDVEARASRDSTRPVLEGHARGAMEVVAGAAGGGEGDRVGVRHGRRMGMALLCRCISPPEGWRKVRHLAAINAFIQLISWSMVRALAPFAAYHTKHHHKAHSEDLGSDILELAIEISYIALATGSFFSAVYPTTYFKAATLLCTGFFVLLATMAADFGDWSKSQGAPLMVMCVCVIRLIDGYTQPCIFRHIGEIEPDHREELSRWVAVTQTIVNFLGAWVVFALVETGNIAS
;
A
#
# COMPACT_ATOMS: atom_id res chain seq x y z
N MET A 1 -33.29 -21.45 -59.09
CA MET A 1 -34.10 -20.36 -58.50
C MET A 1 -33.18 -19.43 -57.74
N ARG A 2 -33.16 -18.15 -58.10
CA ARG A 2 -32.44 -17.04 -57.46
C ARG A 2 -33.40 -16.25 -56.57
N THR A 3 -32.81 -15.56 -55.58
CA THR A 3 -33.19 -14.32 -54.83
C THR A 3 -33.29 -14.52 -53.31
N PRO A 4 -33.19 -13.47 -52.47
CA PRO A 4 -32.22 -12.35 -52.42
C PRO A 4 -31.72 -12.10 -50.96
N GLY A 5 -30.52 -11.56 -50.71
CA GLY A 5 -30.28 -10.12 -50.54
C GLY A 5 -30.65 -9.56 -49.15
N SER A 6 -29.69 -9.44 -48.21
CA SER A 6 -29.84 -8.55 -47.04
C SER A 6 -28.57 -7.72 -46.80
N ARG A 7 -28.77 -6.40 -46.84
CA ARG A 7 -27.80 -5.33 -46.57
C ARG A 7 -27.24 -5.42 -45.15
N ARG A 8 -25.92 -5.21 -44.99
CA ARG A 8 -25.29 -4.80 -43.72
C ARG A 8 -24.97 -3.32 -43.80
N SER A 9 -25.42 -2.56 -42.80
CA SER A 9 -25.06 -1.16 -42.57
C SER A 9 -23.60 -1.04 -42.12
N PRO A 10 -22.87 0.00 -42.53
CA PRO A 10 -21.52 0.26 -42.00
C PRO A 10 -21.61 0.92 -40.62
N VAL A 11 -20.71 0.48 -39.75
CA VAL A 11 -20.43 1.04 -38.43
C VAL A 11 -19.72 2.38 -38.60
N LEU A 12 -20.25 3.43 -37.98
CA LEU A 12 -19.59 4.72 -37.79
C LEU A 12 -18.39 4.52 -36.86
N VAL A 13 -17.19 4.72 -37.41
CA VAL A 13 -15.94 4.92 -36.66
C VAL A 13 -15.64 6.41 -36.76
N ASP A 14 -15.48 7.07 -35.61
CA ASP A 14 -15.04 8.47 -35.53
C ASP A 14 -13.54 8.54 -35.89
N ASP A 15 -13.25 8.77 -37.18
CA ASP A 15 -11.92 9.11 -37.70
C ASP A 15 -11.72 10.63 -37.63
N GLU A 16 -11.13 11.14 -36.54
CA GLU A 16 -10.70 12.56 -36.45
C GLU A 16 -9.25 12.79 -36.90
N ASP A 17 -8.55 11.80 -37.48
CA ASP A 17 -7.15 11.96 -37.93
C ASP A 17 -6.91 11.73 -39.44
N GLU A 18 -7.94 11.46 -40.25
CA GLU A 18 -7.82 11.35 -41.71
C GLU A 18 -8.41 12.57 -42.45
N SER A 19 -7.75 13.72 -42.35
CA SER A 19 -7.96 14.79 -43.36
C SER A 19 -6.67 15.46 -43.85
N MET A 20 -5.49 14.92 -43.53
CA MET A 20 -4.29 15.34 -44.26
C MET A 20 -4.35 14.78 -45.68
N THR A 21 -4.57 15.69 -46.63
CA THR A 21 -4.60 15.34 -48.05
C THR A 21 -3.26 14.73 -48.47
N LYS A 22 -3.25 13.85 -49.48
CA LYS A 22 -2.01 13.29 -50.04
C LYS A 22 -1.00 14.39 -50.41
N GLU A 23 -1.49 15.59 -50.79
CA GLU A 23 -0.66 16.75 -51.07
C GLU A 23 0.05 17.31 -49.82
N GLU A 24 -0.63 17.41 -48.67
CA GLU A 24 -0.01 17.84 -47.41
C GLU A 24 1.03 16.83 -46.93
N HIS A 25 0.76 15.54 -47.11
CA HIS A 25 1.72 14.50 -46.76
C HIS A 25 2.98 14.54 -47.65
N LEU A 26 2.82 14.93 -48.93
CA LEU A 26 3.90 15.17 -49.87
C LEU A 26 4.65 16.49 -49.58
N ALA A 27 3.94 17.55 -49.18
CA ALA A 27 4.52 18.82 -48.78
C ALA A 27 5.40 18.66 -47.52
N ARG A 28 4.89 17.96 -46.51
CA ARG A 28 5.66 17.65 -45.28
C ARG A 28 6.92 16.83 -45.58
N ARG A 29 6.85 15.86 -46.51
CA ARG A 29 8.03 15.11 -46.97
C ARG A 29 9.03 15.96 -47.76
N ARG A 30 8.58 16.98 -48.49
CA ARG A 30 9.48 17.94 -49.18
C ARG A 30 10.18 18.86 -48.17
N GLU A 31 9.46 19.34 -47.16
CA GLU A 31 9.98 20.15 -46.06
C GLU A 31 11.09 19.39 -45.29
N GLU A 32 10.82 18.15 -44.89
CA GLU A 32 11.80 17.30 -44.18
C GLU A 32 13.07 17.02 -45.00
N ARG A 33 12.92 16.84 -46.32
CA ARG A 33 14.07 16.68 -47.23
C ARG A 33 14.89 17.96 -47.35
N LYS A 34 14.25 19.14 -47.31
CA LYS A 34 14.91 20.44 -47.34
C LYS A 34 15.73 20.66 -46.05
N ILE A 35 15.15 20.37 -44.89
CA ILE A 35 15.82 20.44 -43.58
C ILE A 35 17.02 19.48 -43.53
N ARG A 36 16.88 18.23 -44.01
CA ARG A 36 18.00 17.28 -44.07
C ARG A 36 19.12 17.74 -44.99
N ARG A 37 18.81 18.36 -46.13
CA ARG A 37 19.82 18.91 -47.05
C ARG A 37 20.57 20.09 -46.44
N GLU A 38 19.87 21.01 -45.76
CA GLU A 38 20.52 22.12 -45.06
C GLU A 38 21.41 21.65 -43.91
N LYS A 39 20.95 20.66 -43.13
CA LYS A 39 21.76 20.06 -42.06
C LYS A 39 23.03 19.40 -42.62
N LYS A 40 22.93 18.70 -43.75
CA LYS A 40 24.08 18.09 -44.42
C LYS A 40 25.04 19.13 -45.00
N LYS A 41 24.51 20.24 -45.55
CA LYS A 41 25.31 21.38 -46.05
C LYS A 41 26.05 22.11 -44.91
N ARG A 42 25.42 22.27 -43.75
CA ARG A 42 26.07 22.82 -42.54
C ARG A 42 27.19 21.91 -42.01
N LEU A 43 26.99 20.59 -42.08
CA LEU A 43 28.01 19.63 -41.67
C LEU A 43 29.17 19.54 -42.68
N SER A 44 28.91 19.69 -43.99
CA SER A 44 29.96 19.68 -45.02
C SER A 44 30.75 21.00 -45.12
N MET A 45 30.19 22.12 -44.64
CA MET A 45 30.91 23.41 -44.57
C MET A 45 31.78 23.53 -43.31
N SER A 46 31.78 22.53 -42.43
CA SER A 46 32.58 22.50 -41.19
C SER A 46 33.94 21.79 -41.34
N SER A 47 34.30 21.31 -42.54
CA SER A 47 35.57 20.63 -42.80
C SER A 47 36.41 21.42 -43.79
N THR A 48 37.04 22.49 -43.33
CA THR A 48 38.16 23.12 -44.06
C THR A 48 39.40 22.24 -43.87
N PRO A 49 40.05 21.77 -44.94
CA PRO A 49 41.32 21.07 -44.82
C PRO A 49 42.42 22.10 -44.63
N ILE A 50 43.04 22.11 -43.44
CA ILE A 50 44.26 22.88 -43.20
C ILE A 50 45.42 21.98 -43.63
N SER A 51 45.87 22.16 -44.87
CA SER A 51 47.21 21.77 -45.30
C SER A 51 47.97 23.03 -45.68
N GLU A 52 48.83 23.52 -44.78
CA GLU A 52 49.99 24.30 -45.19
C GLU A 52 51.03 24.26 -44.07
N ALA A 53 52.13 23.58 -44.38
CA ALA A 53 53.34 23.54 -43.59
C ALA A 53 54.14 24.81 -43.88
N LEU A 54 54.42 25.62 -42.86
CA LEU A 54 55.54 26.55 -42.86
C LEU A 54 56.01 26.80 -41.41
N SER A 55 57.24 26.36 -41.17
CA SER A 55 58.19 26.77 -40.12
C SER A 55 57.67 27.73 -39.04
N PHE A 56 57.36 27.21 -37.85
CA PHE A 56 57.23 28.04 -36.65
C PHE A 56 57.99 27.44 -35.48
N SER A 57 58.89 28.25 -34.95
CA SER A 57 59.60 28.12 -33.68
C SER A 57 58.64 27.69 -32.55
N PRO A 58 59.09 26.87 -31.57
CA PRO A 58 58.24 26.38 -30.49
C PRO A 58 57.75 27.55 -29.64
N THR A 59 56.57 28.06 -29.99
CA THR A 59 55.80 28.95 -29.12
C THR A 59 55.09 28.07 -28.08
N PRO A 60 55.16 28.43 -26.80
CA PRO A 60 54.59 27.62 -25.73
C PRO A 60 53.09 27.43 -25.96
N PRO A 61 52.53 26.25 -25.63
CA PRO A 61 51.15 25.91 -25.93
C PRO A 61 50.21 27.00 -25.40
N SER A 62 49.55 27.69 -26.33
CA SER A 62 48.51 28.66 -26.01
C SER A 62 47.46 27.93 -25.17
N ARG A 63 47.30 28.39 -23.91
CA ARG A 63 46.35 27.81 -22.96
C ARG A 63 45.03 27.54 -23.67
N PRO A 64 44.48 26.31 -23.60
CA PRO A 64 43.17 26.01 -24.18
C PRO A 64 42.21 27.09 -23.69
N SER A 65 41.57 27.79 -24.62
CA SER A 65 40.63 28.86 -24.32
C SER A 65 39.70 28.35 -23.23
N SER A 66 39.66 29.03 -22.08
CA SER A 66 38.97 28.59 -20.85
C SER A 66 37.57 28.02 -21.10
N ARG A 67 36.86 28.53 -22.12
CA ARG A 67 35.53 28.08 -22.57
C ARG A 67 35.46 26.62 -23.04
N ARG A 68 36.52 26.06 -23.62
CA ARG A 68 36.53 24.66 -24.08
C ARG A 68 36.65 23.71 -22.89
N ALA A 69 37.55 24.02 -21.95
CA ALA A 69 37.70 23.27 -20.71
C ALA A 69 36.42 23.32 -19.85
N GLU A 70 35.76 24.47 -19.79
CA GLU A 70 34.49 24.65 -19.08
C GLU A 70 33.36 23.82 -19.71
N ARG A 71 33.26 23.77 -21.04
CA ARG A 71 32.29 22.91 -21.75
C ARG A 71 32.55 21.43 -21.51
N GLU A 72 33.81 20.99 -21.60
CA GLU A 72 34.17 19.58 -21.36
C GLU A 72 33.92 19.18 -19.89
N ALA A 73 34.13 20.09 -18.94
CA ALA A 73 33.81 19.85 -17.53
C ALA A 73 32.30 19.75 -17.28
N LEU A 74 31.50 20.64 -17.88
CA LEU A 74 30.03 20.60 -17.82
C LEU A 74 29.48 19.33 -18.46
N GLU A 75 30.04 18.90 -19.59
CA GLU A 75 29.61 17.68 -20.29
C GLU A 75 29.96 16.43 -19.49
N ARG A 76 31.15 16.37 -18.87
CA ARG A 76 31.51 15.29 -17.94
C ARG A 76 30.59 15.27 -16.72
N GLN A 77 30.30 16.42 -16.12
CA GLN A 77 29.35 16.51 -15.00
C GLN A 77 27.96 16.05 -15.41
N ARG A 78 27.49 16.42 -16.60
CA ARG A 78 26.19 15.99 -17.13
C ARG A 78 26.16 14.49 -17.37
N VAL A 79 27.19 13.91 -18.00
CA VAL A 79 27.29 12.46 -18.24
C VAL A 79 27.38 11.69 -16.92
N GLU A 80 28.12 12.20 -15.93
CA GLU A 80 28.24 11.57 -14.63
C GLU A 80 26.94 11.69 -13.80
N GLU A 81 26.22 12.80 -13.92
CA GLU A 81 24.89 12.98 -13.35
C GLU A 81 23.86 12.07 -14.04
N GLU A 82 23.89 11.97 -15.37
CA GLU A 82 23.05 11.04 -16.14
C GLU A 82 23.39 9.58 -15.80
N ARG A 83 24.67 9.25 -15.62
CA ARG A 83 25.12 7.91 -15.19
C ARG A 83 24.71 7.61 -13.75
N ARG A 84 24.78 8.59 -12.84
CA ARG A 84 24.28 8.47 -11.46
C ARG A 84 22.76 8.34 -11.41
N LYS A 85 22.03 9.09 -12.25
CA LYS A 85 20.58 8.95 -12.42
C LYS A 85 20.24 7.57 -12.98
N ALA A 86 21.01 7.10 -13.96
CA ALA A 86 20.82 5.79 -14.59
C ALA A 86 21.20 4.62 -13.68
N SER A 87 22.18 4.77 -12.79
CA SER A 87 22.58 3.72 -11.84
C SER A 87 21.63 3.57 -10.65
N GLY A 88 20.60 4.43 -10.53
CA GLY A 88 19.72 4.49 -9.34
C GLY A 88 20.44 4.95 -8.06
N GLU A 89 21.76 5.17 -8.13
CA GLU A 89 22.62 5.53 -7.01
C GLU A 89 22.51 7.02 -6.66
N ALA A 90 22.03 7.85 -7.59
CA ALA A 90 21.76 9.29 -7.37
C ALA A 90 20.82 9.56 -6.19
N ASP A 91 19.99 8.59 -5.85
CA ASP A 91 18.91 8.72 -4.89
C ASP A 91 19.28 8.30 -3.47
N GLY A 92 20.46 7.68 -3.30
CA GLY A 92 21.01 7.28 -1.99
C GLY A 92 20.21 6.20 -1.25
N VAL A 93 19.24 5.56 -1.90
CA VAL A 93 18.43 4.49 -1.30
C VAL A 93 19.17 3.16 -1.45
N THR A 94 19.70 2.65 -0.34
CA THR A 94 20.29 1.30 -0.30
C THR A 94 19.19 0.23 -0.33
N TRP A 95 19.54 -0.99 -0.76
CA TRP A 95 18.61 -2.13 -0.69
C TRP A 95 18.09 -2.37 0.73
N GLY A 96 18.95 -2.25 1.75
CA GLY A 96 18.54 -2.34 3.15
C GLY A 96 17.50 -1.29 3.55
N THR A 97 17.66 -0.04 3.08
CA THR A 97 16.66 1.01 3.25
C THR A 97 15.33 0.62 2.60
N PHE A 98 15.38 0.15 1.36
CA PHE A 98 14.18 -0.27 0.64
C PHE A 98 13.43 -1.39 1.41
N MET A 99 14.15 -2.43 1.85
CA MET A 99 13.57 -3.54 2.62
C MET A 99 12.97 -3.10 3.97
N MET A 100 13.59 -2.15 4.68
CA MET A 100 12.99 -1.59 5.91
C MET A 100 11.65 -0.91 5.63
N PHE A 101 11.53 -0.19 4.50
CA PHE A 101 10.26 0.41 4.11
C PHE A 101 9.24 -0.62 3.60
N VAL A 102 9.68 -1.75 3.01
CA VAL A 102 8.80 -2.90 2.74
C VAL A 102 8.24 -3.45 4.05
N VAL A 103 9.08 -3.73 5.06
CA VAL A 103 8.61 -4.20 6.37
C VAL A 103 7.70 -3.16 7.04
N LEU A 104 8.03 -1.88 6.95
CA LEU A 104 7.18 -0.81 7.47
C LEU A 104 5.79 -0.84 6.82
N GLY A 105 5.72 -1.07 5.51
CA GLY A 105 4.47 -1.04 4.76
C GLY A 105 3.47 -2.12 5.12
N MET A 106 3.91 -3.22 5.74
CA MET A 106 3.01 -4.24 6.30
C MET A 106 2.19 -3.71 7.49
N GLY A 107 2.72 -2.72 8.23
CA GLY A 107 2.12 -2.22 9.47
C GLY A 107 0.87 -1.38 9.25
N PRO A 108 0.93 -0.22 8.59
CA PRO A 108 -0.24 0.61 8.33
C PRO A 108 -1.00 0.09 7.10
N GLY A 109 -1.04 -1.22 6.87
CA GLY A 109 -1.59 -1.84 5.68
C GLY A 109 -3.06 -2.24 5.82
N TRP A 110 -3.48 -3.18 4.98
CA TRP A 110 -4.80 -3.81 5.02
C TRP A 110 -4.73 -5.24 5.61
N VAL A 111 -3.70 -5.54 6.42
CA VAL A 111 -3.33 -6.93 6.75
C VAL A 111 -4.39 -7.58 7.64
N VAL A 112 -4.84 -6.90 8.69
CA VAL A 112 -5.87 -7.42 9.59
C VAL A 112 -7.24 -7.45 8.91
N ASP A 113 -7.58 -6.40 8.14
CA ASP A 113 -8.81 -6.40 7.35
C ASP A 113 -8.83 -7.61 6.41
N ASN A 114 -7.78 -7.80 5.60
CA ASN A 114 -7.67 -8.94 4.70
C ASN A 114 -7.68 -10.28 5.44
N GLY A 115 -7.10 -10.36 6.64
CA GLY A 115 -7.17 -11.53 7.51
C GLY A 115 -8.59 -11.87 7.94
N LEU A 116 -9.39 -10.87 8.32
CA LEU A 116 -10.81 -11.08 8.62
C LEU A 116 -11.59 -11.61 7.41
N TYR A 117 -11.25 -11.16 6.19
CA TYR A 117 -11.89 -11.68 4.97
C TYR A 117 -11.45 -13.10 4.63
N ILE A 118 -10.19 -13.47 4.89
CA ILE A 118 -9.71 -14.85 4.70
C ILE A 118 -10.44 -15.81 5.65
N GLU A 119 -10.78 -15.34 6.84
CA GLU A 119 -11.51 -16.12 7.85
C GLU A 119 -13.05 -16.09 7.65
N ILE A 120 -13.58 -15.43 6.61
CA ILE A 120 -15.03 -15.42 6.33
C ILE A 120 -15.63 -16.83 6.25
N PRO A 121 -15.05 -17.80 5.51
CA PRO A 121 -15.60 -19.16 5.47
C PRO A 121 -15.73 -19.76 6.88
N TRP A 122 -14.74 -19.54 7.74
CA TRP A 122 -14.81 -19.97 9.14
C TRP A 122 -15.90 -19.24 9.92
N PHE A 123 -16.00 -17.93 9.75
CA PHE A 123 -16.99 -17.11 10.44
C PHE A 123 -18.41 -17.45 9.98
N GLN A 124 -18.63 -17.77 8.71
CA GLN A 124 -19.94 -18.18 8.20
C GLN A 124 -20.41 -19.50 8.81
N ASP A 125 -19.48 -20.41 9.12
CA ASP A 125 -19.80 -21.68 9.77
C ASP A 125 -20.07 -21.53 11.28
N THR A 126 -19.48 -20.52 11.92
CA THR A 126 -19.39 -20.46 13.40
C THR A 126 -20.08 -19.26 14.04
N GLN A 127 -20.29 -18.18 13.29
CA GLN A 127 -20.92 -16.96 13.77
C GLN A 127 -22.42 -16.98 13.49
N PRO A 128 -23.25 -16.36 14.36
CA PRO A 128 -24.70 -16.43 14.26
C PRO A 128 -25.29 -15.84 12.97
N GLU A 129 -24.57 -14.98 12.26
CA GLU A 129 -25.03 -14.33 11.03
C GLU A 129 -24.95 -15.22 9.78
N GLY A 130 -24.21 -16.33 9.85
CA GLY A 130 -23.99 -17.20 8.69
C GLY A 130 -23.48 -16.42 7.48
N LEU A 131 -24.10 -16.63 6.31
CA LEU A 131 -23.71 -16.00 5.05
C LEU A 131 -23.73 -14.46 5.08
N ALA A 132 -24.60 -13.85 5.89
CA ALA A 132 -24.73 -12.40 5.98
C ALA A 132 -23.51 -11.73 6.62
N PHE A 133 -22.69 -12.48 7.38
CA PHE A 133 -21.51 -11.98 8.07
C PHE A 133 -20.58 -11.15 7.17
N ALA A 134 -20.27 -11.65 5.97
CA ALA A 134 -19.37 -11.00 5.02
C ALA A 134 -19.86 -9.61 4.59
N SER A 135 -21.16 -9.48 4.32
CA SER A 135 -21.77 -8.22 3.89
C SER A 135 -21.79 -7.18 5.01
N ARG A 136 -22.08 -7.61 6.24
CA ARG A 136 -22.07 -6.76 7.44
C ARG A 136 -20.67 -6.28 7.77
N LEU A 137 -19.68 -7.18 7.74
CA LEU A 137 -18.27 -6.84 7.90
C LEU A 137 -17.81 -5.82 6.85
N THR A 138 -18.26 -5.98 5.60
CA THR A 138 -17.99 -5.04 4.50
C THR A 138 -18.51 -3.64 4.79
N ILE A 139 -19.76 -3.51 5.25
CA ILE A 139 -20.31 -2.21 5.65
C ILE A 139 -19.54 -1.61 6.82
N CYS A 140 -19.24 -2.40 7.86
CA CYS A 140 -18.49 -1.93 9.02
C CYS A 140 -17.11 -1.38 8.61
N GLY A 141 -16.36 -2.10 7.77
CA GLY A 141 -15.08 -1.62 7.27
C GLY A 141 -15.21 -0.32 6.45
N ILE A 142 -16.23 -0.24 5.60
CA ILE A 142 -16.42 0.92 4.71
C ILE A 142 -16.91 2.16 5.47
N LEU A 143 -17.67 1.98 6.55
CA LEU A 143 -18.06 3.06 7.46
C LEU A 143 -16.86 3.76 8.12
N ALA A 144 -15.72 3.07 8.26
CA ALA A 144 -14.52 3.65 8.85
C ALA A 144 -13.89 4.74 7.98
N LEU A 145 -14.04 4.66 6.65
CA LEU A 145 -13.43 5.62 5.73
C LEU A 145 -14.04 7.03 5.83
N PRO A 146 -15.37 7.23 5.72
CA PRO A 146 -15.98 8.55 5.84
C PRO A 146 -15.95 9.12 7.27
N THR A 147 -15.64 8.33 8.29
CA THR A 147 -15.54 8.79 9.68
C THR A 147 -14.08 9.13 10.05
N LEU A 148 -13.14 8.21 9.83
CA LEU A 148 -11.76 8.35 10.30
C LEU A 148 -10.91 9.24 9.38
N ILE A 149 -11.14 9.25 8.06
CA ILE A 149 -10.37 10.11 7.14
C ILE A 149 -10.67 11.59 7.42
N PRO A 150 -11.92 12.07 7.48
CA PRO A 150 -12.18 13.47 7.82
C PRO A 150 -11.69 13.85 9.20
N LEU A 151 -11.82 12.95 10.19
CA LEU A 151 -11.28 13.16 11.52
C LEU A 151 -9.75 13.35 11.50
N TYR A 152 -9.03 12.50 10.76
CA TYR A 152 -7.59 12.66 10.57
C TYR A 152 -7.24 13.99 9.89
N LEU A 153 -7.95 14.35 8.81
CA LEU A 153 -7.71 15.62 8.11
C LEU A 153 -7.96 16.83 9.01
N LEU A 154 -8.99 16.77 9.85
CA LEU A 154 -9.28 17.80 10.85
C LEU A 154 -8.15 17.90 11.88
N ILE A 155 -7.74 16.79 12.49
CA ILE A 155 -6.64 16.75 13.46
C ILE A 155 -5.34 17.27 12.83
N ASN A 156 -5.02 16.82 11.62
CA ASN A 156 -3.83 17.24 10.88
C ASN A 156 -3.86 18.72 10.49
N SER A 157 -5.05 19.29 10.25
CA SER A 157 -5.19 20.73 10.00
C SER A 157 -4.97 21.59 11.25
N LEU A 158 -5.26 21.04 12.43
CA LEU A 158 -5.11 21.71 13.72
C LEU A 158 -3.70 21.54 14.32
N ALA A 159 -3.00 20.46 13.98
CA ALA A 159 -1.70 20.15 14.57
C ALA A 159 -0.50 20.85 13.89
N SER A 160 0.57 21.06 14.64
CA SER A 160 1.82 21.65 14.13
C SER A 160 2.58 20.66 13.23
N ARG A 161 2.89 21.10 12.00
CA ARG A 161 3.20 20.30 10.80
C ARG A 161 4.43 19.36 10.84
N GLY A 162 5.22 19.33 11.91
CA GLY A 162 6.55 18.71 11.90
C GLY A 162 6.64 17.30 12.51
N MET A 163 6.12 17.12 13.72
CA MET A 163 6.28 15.85 14.47
C MET A 163 5.11 14.88 14.30
N LEU A 164 4.00 15.33 13.70
CA LEU A 164 2.77 14.54 13.64
C LEU A 164 2.91 13.28 12.78
N HIS A 165 3.62 13.35 11.65
CA HIS A 165 3.57 12.27 10.65
C HIS A 165 4.14 10.94 11.15
N LEU A 166 5.32 10.96 11.76
CA LEU A 166 5.96 9.73 12.24
C LEU A 166 5.19 9.12 13.42
N SER A 167 4.65 9.96 14.29
CA SER A 167 3.76 9.54 15.37
C SER A 167 2.46 8.93 14.83
N VAL A 168 1.89 9.49 13.77
CA VAL A 168 0.71 8.92 13.09
C VAL A 168 1.04 7.56 12.49
N VAL A 169 2.16 7.42 11.76
CA VAL A 169 2.60 6.13 11.20
C VAL A 169 2.79 5.10 12.33
N GLY A 170 3.42 5.50 13.43
CA GLY A 170 3.60 4.62 14.60
C GLY A 170 2.29 4.22 15.27
N ALA A 171 1.36 5.17 15.42
CA ALA A 171 0.02 4.89 15.93
C ALA A 171 -0.74 3.91 15.03
N LEU A 172 -0.64 4.05 13.71
CA LEU A 172 -1.25 3.12 12.75
C LEU A 172 -0.64 1.72 12.86
N CYS A 173 0.69 1.58 12.88
CA CYS A 173 1.35 0.28 13.06
C CYS A 173 0.97 -0.39 14.39
N PHE A 174 0.94 0.38 15.46
CA PHE A 174 0.56 -0.13 16.78
C PHE A 174 -0.91 -0.54 16.82
N THR A 175 -1.80 0.25 16.21
CA THR A 175 -3.23 -0.05 16.12
C THR A 175 -3.45 -1.35 15.36
N GLU A 176 -2.82 -1.54 14.18
CA GLU A 176 -2.95 -2.78 13.41
C GLU A 176 -2.48 -4.01 14.21
N CYS A 177 -1.34 -3.89 14.90
CA CYS A 177 -0.82 -4.94 15.77
C CYS A 177 -1.79 -5.26 16.92
N ALA A 178 -2.33 -4.22 17.59
CA ALA A 178 -3.32 -4.39 18.65
C ALA A 178 -4.63 -5.02 18.13
N LEU A 179 -5.08 -4.66 16.92
CA LEU A 179 -6.27 -5.24 16.31
C LEU A 179 -6.08 -6.73 15.99
N ALA A 180 -4.91 -7.16 15.52
CA ALA A 180 -4.60 -8.58 15.33
C ALA A 180 -4.66 -9.34 16.68
N PHE A 181 -4.09 -8.78 17.74
CA PHE A 181 -4.15 -9.36 19.07
C PHE A 181 -5.59 -9.45 19.59
N LEU A 182 -6.38 -8.38 19.46
CA LEU A 182 -7.78 -8.36 19.87
C LEU A 182 -8.62 -9.34 19.04
N ALA A 183 -8.37 -9.46 17.74
CA ALA A 183 -9.04 -10.44 16.88
C ALA A 183 -8.79 -11.87 17.37
N ALA A 184 -7.56 -12.20 17.74
CA ALA A 184 -7.22 -13.53 18.26
C ALA A 184 -8.04 -13.90 19.51
N LEU A 185 -8.37 -12.92 20.35
CA LEU A 185 -9.08 -13.12 21.62
C LEU A 185 -10.60 -12.98 21.51
N LEU A 186 -11.07 -12.02 20.71
CA LEU A 186 -12.45 -11.54 20.74
C LEU A 186 -13.29 -12.01 19.55
N TRP A 187 -12.72 -12.68 18.53
CA TRP A 187 -13.51 -13.21 17.41
C TRP A 187 -14.67 -14.14 17.82
N PRO A 188 -14.60 -14.94 18.92
CA PRO A 188 -15.73 -15.78 19.31
C PRO A 188 -16.86 -15.01 20.03
N VAL A 189 -16.63 -13.74 20.40
CA VAL A 189 -17.55 -12.98 21.23
C VAL A 189 -18.64 -12.35 20.35
N HIS A 190 -19.88 -12.81 20.56
CA HIS A 190 -21.07 -12.27 19.90
C HIS A 190 -22.16 -11.92 20.93
N ALA A 191 -22.96 -10.89 20.64
CA ALA A 191 -24.07 -10.45 21.48
C ALA A 191 -25.30 -10.15 20.60
N GLY A 192 -26.48 -10.60 21.04
CA GLY A 192 -27.74 -10.39 20.29
C GLY A 192 -27.74 -11.01 18.89
N GLY A 193 -27.00 -12.12 18.68
CA GLY A 193 -26.84 -12.73 17.37
C GLY A 193 -25.94 -11.95 16.41
N LEU A 194 -25.09 -11.06 16.93
CA LEU A 194 -24.13 -10.27 16.16
C LEU A 194 -22.70 -10.41 16.69
N SER A 195 -21.72 -10.60 15.82
CA SER A 195 -20.27 -10.59 16.12
C SER A 195 -19.72 -9.17 16.27
N ILE A 196 -20.28 -8.42 17.23
CA ILE A 196 -20.00 -7.00 17.46
C ILE A 196 -18.50 -6.72 17.57
N CYS A 197 -17.75 -7.54 18.31
CA CYS A 197 -16.31 -7.37 18.48
C CYS A 197 -15.57 -7.43 17.14
N THR A 198 -15.89 -8.42 16.31
CA THR A 198 -15.28 -8.60 14.99
C THR A 198 -15.61 -7.45 14.05
N TYR A 199 -16.82 -6.90 14.10
CA TYR A 199 -17.20 -5.72 13.32
C TYR A 199 -16.47 -4.46 13.75
N ILE A 200 -16.28 -4.24 15.06
CA ILE A 200 -15.49 -3.11 15.58
C ILE A 200 -14.03 -3.24 15.13
N ILE A 201 -13.46 -4.45 15.20
CA ILE A 201 -12.09 -4.71 14.74
C ILE A 201 -11.99 -4.44 13.23
N GLY A 202 -12.93 -4.95 12.42
CA GLY A 202 -12.98 -4.70 10.98
C GLY A 202 -13.10 -3.22 10.62
N TYR A 203 -13.92 -2.45 11.37
CA TYR A 203 -14.01 -1.01 11.23
C TYR A 203 -12.65 -0.34 11.44
N PHE A 204 -11.96 -0.61 12.55
CA PHE A 204 -10.66 0.02 12.79
C PHE A 204 -9.57 -0.46 11.83
N ALA A 205 -9.56 -1.74 11.44
CA ALA A 205 -8.59 -2.30 10.50
C ALA A 205 -8.72 -1.66 9.10
N ALA A 206 -9.95 -1.56 8.59
CA ALA A 206 -10.22 -0.83 7.34
C ALA A 206 -9.87 0.67 7.47
N GLY A 207 -10.08 1.24 8.66
CA GLY A 207 -9.63 2.58 9.01
C GLY A 207 -8.12 2.78 8.88
N VAL A 208 -7.31 1.85 9.39
CA VAL A 208 -5.84 1.88 9.28
C VAL A 208 -5.41 1.84 7.82
N GLY A 209 -5.95 0.90 7.03
CA GLY A 209 -5.66 0.79 5.60
C GLY A 209 -6.08 2.04 4.80
N GLY A 210 -7.23 2.61 5.13
CA GLY A 210 -7.69 3.88 4.57
C GLY A 210 -6.74 5.04 4.89
N LEU A 211 -6.35 5.17 6.17
CA LEU A 211 -5.43 6.20 6.65
C LEU A 211 -4.02 6.05 6.04
N GLN A 212 -3.59 4.85 5.66
CA GLN A 212 -2.35 4.64 4.89
C GLN A 212 -2.29 5.55 3.66
N THR A 213 -3.38 5.56 2.88
CA THR A 213 -3.45 6.25 1.59
C THR A 213 -3.44 7.77 1.73
N VAL A 214 -4.01 8.30 2.82
CA VAL A 214 -4.15 9.75 3.05
C VAL A 214 -3.12 10.35 4.00
N ALA A 215 -2.49 9.54 4.85
CA ALA A 215 -1.50 10.00 5.83
C ALA A 215 -0.08 9.55 5.50
N VAL A 216 0.11 8.25 5.22
CA VAL A 216 1.45 7.65 5.06
C VAL A 216 2.03 7.95 3.69
N LEU A 217 1.27 7.72 2.61
CA LEU A 217 1.79 7.95 1.25
C LEU A 217 2.14 9.43 0.97
N PRO A 218 1.31 10.42 1.38
CA PRO A 218 1.68 11.82 1.22
C PRO A 218 2.92 12.21 2.03
N TRP A 219 3.05 11.68 3.26
CA TRP A 219 4.25 11.88 4.08
C TRP A 219 5.52 11.37 3.37
N LEU A 220 5.48 10.16 2.81
CA LEU A 220 6.61 9.60 2.04
C LEU A 220 6.93 10.43 0.80
N SER A 221 5.90 10.87 0.06
CA SER A 221 6.08 11.71 -1.14
C SER A 221 6.79 13.02 -0.83
N LYS A 222 6.48 13.61 0.33
CA LYS A 222 7.00 14.91 0.77
C LYS A 222 8.39 14.81 1.40
N GLU A 223 8.55 13.93 2.39
CA GLU A 223 9.74 13.91 3.27
C GLU A 223 10.78 12.86 2.85
N CYS A 224 10.38 11.83 2.09
CA CYS A 224 11.22 10.69 1.75
C CYS A 224 11.54 10.61 0.26
N ASN A 225 12.49 9.74 -0.10
CA ASN A 225 12.73 9.40 -1.50
C ASN A 225 11.45 8.80 -2.14
N PRO A 226 11.00 9.25 -3.33
CA PRO A 226 9.79 8.74 -3.98
C PRO A 226 9.75 7.21 -4.18
N CYS A 227 10.91 6.57 -4.40
CA CYS A 227 11.01 5.12 -4.59
C CYS A 227 10.55 4.33 -3.36
N LEU A 228 10.55 4.95 -2.18
CA LEU A 228 10.11 4.33 -0.93
C LEU A 228 8.58 4.22 -0.82
N ILE A 229 7.82 4.95 -1.63
CA ILE A 229 6.37 4.75 -1.77
C ILE A 229 6.12 3.33 -2.32
N SER A 230 6.82 2.95 -3.38
CA SER A 230 6.73 1.61 -3.96
C SER A 230 7.13 0.53 -2.96
N ALA A 231 8.16 0.79 -2.14
CA ALA A 231 8.57 -0.12 -1.07
C ALA A 231 7.43 -0.36 -0.06
N VAL A 232 6.82 0.72 0.46
CA VAL A 232 5.70 0.62 1.42
C VAL A 232 4.48 -0.08 0.83
N MET A 233 4.13 0.23 -0.42
CA MET A 233 3.02 -0.45 -1.10
C MET A 233 3.31 -1.94 -1.32
N THR A 234 4.55 -2.27 -1.70
CA THR A 234 5.02 -3.67 -1.81
C THR A 234 4.89 -4.38 -0.46
N GLY A 235 5.25 -3.70 0.63
CA GLY A 235 5.06 -4.17 2.00
C GLY A 235 3.62 -4.52 2.34
N SER A 236 2.68 -3.62 2.05
CA SER A 236 1.25 -3.83 2.31
C SER A 236 0.71 -5.05 1.54
N ASN A 237 1.10 -5.19 0.27
CA ASN A 237 0.73 -6.33 -0.57
C ASN A 237 1.42 -7.62 -0.10
N LEU A 238 2.67 -7.56 0.34
CA LEU A 238 3.38 -8.71 0.91
C LEU A 238 2.70 -9.18 2.20
N GLY A 239 2.29 -8.26 3.08
CA GLY A 239 1.53 -8.59 4.28
C GLY A 239 0.25 -9.35 3.92
N THR A 240 -0.50 -8.86 2.94
CA THR A 240 -1.71 -9.51 2.42
C THR A 240 -1.42 -10.91 1.84
N LEU A 241 -0.35 -11.05 1.07
CA LEU A 241 0.07 -12.33 0.51
C LEU A 241 0.45 -13.35 1.61
N LEU A 242 1.16 -12.90 2.65
CA LEU A 242 1.50 -13.74 3.80
C LEU A 242 0.24 -14.18 4.56
N THR A 243 -0.75 -13.29 4.72
CA THR A 243 -2.05 -13.64 5.29
C THR A 243 -2.75 -14.73 4.46
N ALA A 244 -2.73 -14.63 3.12
CA ALA A 244 -3.29 -15.67 2.24
C ALA A 244 -2.56 -17.01 2.38
N PHE A 245 -1.23 -17.00 2.53
CA PHE A 245 -0.49 -18.23 2.80
C PHE A 245 -0.80 -18.82 4.18
N LEU A 246 -1.08 -17.99 5.19
CA LEU A 246 -1.56 -18.47 6.48
C LEU A 246 -2.94 -19.14 6.37
N GLY A 247 -3.85 -18.58 5.57
CA GLY A 247 -5.14 -19.24 5.26
C GLY A 247 -4.94 -20.60 4.60
N LEU A 248 -4.10 -20.66 3.55
CA LEU A 248 -3.79 -21.91 2.86
C LEU A 248 -3.14 -22.94 3.81
N ALA A 249 -2.35 -22.46 4.77
CA ALA A 249 -1.72 -23.29 5.79
C ALA A 249 -2.74 -23.79 6.83
N GLN A 250 -3.70 -22.95 7.23
CA GLN A 250 -4.86 -23.32 8.05
C GLN A 250 -5.67 -24.42 7.37
N GLY A 251 -5.72 -24.38 6.04
CA GLY A 251 -6.17 -25.46 5.19
C GLY A 251 -7.65 -25.34 4.87
N PRO A 252 -8.01 -25.29 3.58
CA PRO A 252 -9.36 -24.99 3.19
C PRO A 252 -10.36 -26.07 3.60
N GLY A 253 -11.56 -25.63 3.95
CA GLY A 253 -12.69 -26.51 4.24
C GLY A 253 -12.62 -27.22 5.57
N LYS A 254 -12.81 -28.55 5.58
CA LYS A 254 -12.94 -29.32 6.85
C LYS A 254 -11.63 -29.63 7.56
N ALA A 255 -10.49 -29.48 6.89
CA ALA A 255 -9.21 -29.90 7.45
C ALA A 255 -8.76 -28.99 8.63
N LYS A 256 -9.17 -27.71 8.64
CA LYS A 256 -9.03 -26.71 9.72
C LYS A 256 -7.88 -27.01 10.69
N ARG A 257 -6.64 -26.95 10.20
CA ARG A 257 -5.42 -27.34 10.92
C ARG A 257 -5.18 -26.53 12.19
N PHE A 258 -5.65 -25.28 12.23
CA PHE A 258 -5.64 -24.43 13.40
C PHE A 258 -6.81 -23.44 13.38
N THR A 259 -7.06 -22.78 14.52
CA THR A 259 -8.21 -21.88 14.72
C THR A 259 -7.89 -20.44 14.31
N PRO A 260 -8.91 -19.57 14.11
CA PRO A 260 -8.70 -18.15 13.88
C PRO A 260 -7.87 -17.48 14.98
N THR A 261 -7.95 -17.96 16.22
CA THR A 261 -7.07 -17.49 17.31
C THR A 261 -5.59 -17.69 16.98
N THR A 262 -5.20 -18.88 16.52
CA THR A 262 -3.81 -19.16 16.11
C THR A 262 -3.42 -18.33 14.89
N PHE A 263 -4.33 -18.20 13.92
CA PHE A 263 -4.13 -17.37 12.73
C PHE A 263 -3.81 -15.90 13.09
N PHE A 264 -4.66 -15.27 13.91
CA PHE A 264 -4.47 -13.87 14.30
C PHE A 264 -3.27 -13.66 15.24
N PHE A 265 -2.90 -14.64 16.07
CA PHE A 265 -1.64 -14.57 16.81
C PHE A 265 -0.41 -14.64 15.91
N ALA A 266 -0.45 -15.44 14.83
CA ALA A 266 0.62 -15.44 13.83
C ALA A 266 0.73 -14.08 13.13
N LEU A 267 -0.41 -13.47 12.77
CA LEU A 267 -0.44 -12.10 12.22
C LEU A 267 0.08 -11.05 13.21
N PHE A 268 -0.29 -11.14 14.49
CA PHE A 268 0.26 -10.27 15.54
C PHE A 268 1.79 -10.35 15.59
N GLY A 269 2.36 -11.56 15.55
CA GLY A 269 3.81 -11.76 15.48
C GLY A 269 4.43 -11.06 14.27
N MET A 270 3.84 -11.21 13.08
CA MET A 270 4.30 -10.54 11.86
C MET A 270 4.19 -9.01 11.94
N LEU A 271 3.10 -8.48 12.48
CA LEU A 271 2.80 -7.04 12.57
C LEU A 271 3.61 -6.31 13.65
N SER A 272 4.31 -7.05 14.52
CA SER A 272 5.30 -6.47 15.43
C SER A 272 6.56 -5.96 14.71
N MET A 273 6.92 -6.55 13.56
CA MET A 273 8.13 -6.19 12.78
C MET A 273 8.09 -4.76 12.20
N PRO A 274 6.97 -4.28 11.62
CA PRO A 274 6.82 -2.88 11.21
C PRO A 274 7.14 -1.84 12.30
N ILE A 275 6.84 -2.15 13.57
CA ILE A 275 7.11 -1.24 14.71
C ILE A 275 8.63 -1.13 14.93
N ILE A 276 9.33 -2.25 14.88
CA ILE A 276 10.80 -2.31 14.98
C ILE A 276 11.43 -1.56 13.79
N SER A 277 10.93 -1.81 12.58
CA SER A 277 11.39 -1.11 11.37
C SER A 277 11.19 0.41 11.49
N LEU A 278 10.01 0.84 11.95
CA LEU A 278 9.72 2.25 12.14
C LEU A 278 10.66 2.89 13.15
N HIS A 279 10.95 2.20 14.26
CA HIS A 279 11.87 2.69 15.28
C HIS A 279 13.27 2.94 14.69
N HIS A 280 13.79 1.99 13.89
CA HIS A 280 15.07 2.17 13.20
C HIS A 280 15.04 3.30 12.15
N ILE A 281 13.98 3.39 11.36
CA ILE A 281 13.81 4.47 10.37
C ILE A 281 13.76 5.84 11.07
N ALA A 282 13.08 5.91 12.22
CA ALA A 282 12.94 7.11 13.02
C ALA A 282 14.27 7.58 13.59
N ASP A 283 15.00 6.67 14.25
CA ASP A 283 16.25 6.95 14.96
C ASP A 283 17.38 7.29 13.99
N SER A 284 17.58 6.44 12.97
CA SER A 284 18.63 6.61 11.97
C SER A 284 18.28 7.60 10.85
N ARG A 285 17.07 8.18 10.88
CA ARG A 285 16.54 9.12 9.86
C ARG A 285 16.65 8.58 8.42
N ILE A 286 16.49 7.27 8.26
CA ILE A 286 16.71 6.55 7.00
C ILE A 286 15.69 7.01 5.94
N GLY A 287 16.16 7.16 4.70
CA GLY A 287 15.30 7.47 3.55
C GLY A 287 14.77 8.90 3.49
N ARG A 288 15.07 9.77 4.47
CA ARG A 288 14.72 11.18 4.42
C ARG A 288 15.53 11.88 3.32
N ARG A 289 14.86 12.77 2.57
CA ARG A 289 15.59 13.60 1.61
C ARG A 289 16.56 14.50 2.38
N PRO A 290 17.80 14.69 1.89
CA PRO A 290 18.65 15.74 2.42
C PRO A 290 17.88 17.05 2.31
N ASP A 291 17.79 17.81 3.41
CA ASP A 291 16.95 19.00 3.56
C ASP A 291 17.30 20.04 2.49
N ARG A 292 16.69 19.90 1.31
CA ARG A 292 16.89 20.76 0.15
C ARG A 292 16.49 22.18 0.51
N THR A 293 15.53 22.34 1.42
CA THR A 293 15.13 23.65 1.95
C THR A 293 16.30 24.34 2.65
N ARG A 294 17.08 23.66 3.49
CA ARG A 294 18.27 24.28 4.11
C ARG A 294 19.35 24.58 3.08
N ALA A 295 19.65 23.65 2.18
CA ALA A 295 20.65 23.87 1.15
C ALA A 295 20.26 25.01 0.20
N TRP A 296 19.00 25.06 -0.20
CA TRP A 296 18.45 26.09 -1.09
C TRP A 296 18.22 27.42 -0.38
N GLN A 297 17.84 27.43 0.91
CA GLN A 297 17.82 28.65 1.72
C GLN A 297 19.22 29.22 1.90
N ARG A 298 20.24 28.37 2.11
CA ARG A 298 21.65 28.82 2.12
C ARG A 298 22.04 29.38 0.76
N TYR A 299 21.69 28.71 -0.34
CA TYR A 299 21.92 29.21 -1.70
C TYR A 299 21.23 30.57 -1.94
N ARG A 300 19.93 30.70 -1.61
CA ARG A 300 19.19 31.97 -1.75
C ARG A 300 19.76 33.07 -0.87
N ARG A 301 20.17 32.78 0.36
CA ARG A 301 20.84 33.77 1.23
C ARG A 301 22.16 34.20 0.61
N HIS A 302 22.90 33.29 0.00
CA HIS A 302 24.15 33.58 -0.69
C HIS A 302 23.92 34.43 -1.96
N GLU A 303 22.92 34.09 -2.78
CA GLU A 303 22.50 34.90 -3.93
C GLU A 303 21.99 36.29 -3.52
N ALA A 304 21.15 36.38 -2.49
CA ALA A 304 20.66 37.65 -1.97
C ALA A 304 21.84 38.53 -1.49
N ARG A 305 22.83 37.94 -0.79
CA ARG A 305 24.07 38.65 -0.41
C ARG A 305 24.88 39.10 -1.62
N ARG A 306 24.95 38.30 -2.69
CA ARG A 306 25.60 38.72 -3.95
C ARG A 306 24.85 39.86 -4.63
N ALA A 307 23.52 39.78 -4.73
CA ALA A 307 22.69 40.82 -5.33
C ALA A 307 22.80 42.14 -4.56
N ILE A 308 22.76 42.10 -3.22
CA ILE A 308 22.98 43.27 -2.37
C ILE A 308 24.38 43.86 -2.58
N ARG A 309 25.43 43.04 -2.71
CA ARG A 309 26.80 43.53 -3.01
C ARG A 309 26.92 44.22 -4.36
N VAL A 310 26.18 43.76 -5.37
CA VAL A 310 26.16 44.40 -6.71
C VAL A 310 25.38 45.71 -6.68
N PHE A 311 24.23 45.73 -5.99
CA PHE A 311 23.35 46.91 -5.90
C PHE A 311 23.87 48.00 -4.95
N SER A 312 24.61 47.65 -3.90
CA SER A 312 25.12 48.63 -2.94
C SER A 312 26.19 49.55 -3.52
N GLY A 313 26.60 49.36 -4.78
CA GLY A 313 27.47 50.29 -5.51
C GLY A 313 28.78 50.57 -4.78
N SER A 314 29.23 49.67 -3.90
CA SER A 314 30.34 49.94 -3.01
C SER A 314 31.57 50.22 -3.89
N PRO A 315 32.11 51.45 -3.87
CA PRO A 315 33.18 51.85 -4.77
C PRO A 315 34.38 50.95 -4.53
N ARG A 316 34.90 50.37 -5.63
CA ARG A 316 36.13 49.56 -5.74
C ARG A 316 36.83 49.33 -4.39
N ARG A 317 36.39 48.31 -3.64
CA ARG A 317 37.15 47.81 -2.50
C ARG A 317 38.54 47.41 -2.98
N ASN A 318 39.54 47.76 -2.19
CA ASN A 318 40.95 47.60 -2.52
C ASN A 318 41.24 46.13 -2.83
N ARG A 319 42.17 45.86 -3.76
CA ARG A 319 42.42 44.50 -4.31
C ARG A 319 42.78 43.46 -3.24
N ASN A 320 43.22 43.91 -2.07
CA ASN A 320 43.53 43.05 -0.93
C ASN A 320 42.26 42.51 -0.23
N ASP A 321 41.20 43.29 -0.07
CA ASP A 321 39.95 42.85 0.57
C ASP A 321 39.26 41.73 -0.24
N ARG A 322 39.49 41.70 -1.56
CA ARG A 322 38.94 40.66 -2.45
C ARG A 322 39.54 39.28 -2.18
N LYS A 323 40.79 39.21 -1.69
CA LYS A 323 41.43 37.94 -1.34
C LYS A 323 40.89 37.39 -0.03
N ASP A 324 40.55 38.25 0.92
CA ASP A 324 40.00 37.83 2.21
C ASP A 324 38.57 37.29 2.04
N ASP A 325 37.74 37.95 1.22
CA ASP A 325 36.40 37.46 0.88
C ASP A 325 36.44 36.14 0.08
N GLU A 326 37.37 35.97 -0.88
CA GLU A 326 37.56 34.69 -1.59
C GLU A 326 38.05 33.58 -0.65
N TRP A 327 38.86 33.93 0.35
CA TRP A 327 39.35 32.98 1.35
C TRP A 327 38.24 32.53 2.29
N ASP A 328 37.35 33.44 2.70
CA ASP A 328 36.22 33.12 3.55
C ASP A 328 35.15 32.33 2.81
N ASP A 329 34.84 32.68 1.55
CA ASP A 329 33.95 31.88 0.70
C ASP A 329 34.55 30.48 0.44
N ALA A 330 35.87 30.36 0.24
CA ALA A 330 36.55 29.07 0.08
C ALA A 330 36.59 28.26 1.39
N LYS A 331 36.78 28.90 2.56
CA LYS A 331 36.70 28.24 3.87
C LYS A 331 35.28 27.77 4.17
N GLU A 332 34.27 28.57 3.87
CA GLU A 332 32.87 28.23 4.13
C GLU A 332 32.39 27.13 3.17
N SER A 333 32.81 27.17 1.90
CA SER A 333 32.58 26.08 0.95
C SER A 333 33.31 24.80 1.35
N LYS A 334 34.54 24.89 1.89
CA LYS A 334 35.30 23.74 2.38
C LYS A 334 34.70 23.17 3.68
N ARG A 335 34.18 24.00 4.59
CA ARG A 335 33.42 23.56 5.78
C ARG A 335 32.12 22.88 5.39
N ALA A 336 31.39 23.41 4.40
CA ALA A 336 30.16 22.79 3.92
C ALA A 336 30.39 21.42 3.22
N ILE A 337 31.58 21.20 2.66
CA ILE A 337 32.00 19.90 2.11
C ILE A 337 32.45 18.96 3.23
N LEU A 338 33.22 19.44 4.22
CA LEU A 338 33.68 18.63 5.35
C LEU A 338 32.53 18.19 6.28
N ASP A 339 31.56 19.07 6.55
CA ASP A 339 30.33 18.73 7.29
C ASP A 339 29.48 17.66 6.56
N ARG A 340 29.73 17.46 5.26
CA ARG A 340 29.06 16.43 4.44
C ARG A 340 29.75 15.06 4.56
N ASP A 341 31.04 15.04 4.90
CA ASP A 341 31.84 13.82 5.11
C ASP A 341 31.86 13.39 6.59
N ASP A 342 31.79 14.31 7.55
CA ASP A 342 31.75 13.99 8.99
C ASP A 342 30.45 13.31 9.44
N GLY A 343 29.42 13.30 8.60
CA GLY A 343 28.18 12.52 8.83
C GLY A 343 28.34 11.01 8.61
N ARG A 344 29.53 10.52 8.23
CA ARG A 344 29.75 9.12 7.82
C ARG A 344 30.47 8.24 8.85
N ASP A 345 30.99 8.78 9.95
CA ASP A 345 31.89 8.02 10.85
C ASP A 345 31.57 8.08 12.36
N SER A 346 30.38 8.54 12.78
CA SER A 346 30.03 8.63 14.21
C SER A 346 29.40 7.34 14.80
N THR A 347 29.89 6.15 14.45
CA THR A 347 29.52 4.88 15.14
C THR A 347 30.72 4.05 15.58
N ARG A 348 31.83 4.69 15.97
CA ARG A 348 32.89 4.01 16.71
C ARG A 348 33.60 4.95 17.69
N GLY A 349 33.41 4.71 18.99
CA GLY A 349 34.33 5.19 20.02
C GLY A 349 33.66 5.87 21.20
N GLY A 350 33.11 5.08 22.12
CA GLY A 350 32.65 5.55 23.43
C GLY A 350 32.94 4.51 24.50
N GLY A 351 34.22 4.26 24.79
CA GLY A 351 34.65 3.41 25.90
C GLY A 351 35.82 4.05 26.63
N ARG A 352 35.55 4.73 27.75
CA ARG A 352 36.56 5.35 28.62
C ARG A 352 36.60 4.60 29.95
N ALA A 353 37.74 3.93 30.15
CA ALA A 353 38.53 3.73 31.36
C ALA A 353 37.85 3.40 32.70
N GLY A 354 38.20 2.23 33.24
CA GLY A 354 38.18 1.94 34.67
C GLY A 354 38.89 0.64 35.00
N GLY A 355 40.02 0.73 35.70
CA GLY A 355 40.44 -0.24 36.73
C GLY A 355 41.21 -1.48 36.31
N GLU A 356 42.44 -1.59 36.80
CA GLU A 356 43.36 -2.72 36.72
C GLU A 356 42.81 -4.01 37.36
N THR A 357 43.13 -5.19 36.80
CA THR A 357 44.01 -6.22 37.43
C THR A 357 44.04 -7.54 36.66
N LYS A 358 45.27 -8.01 36.42
CA LYS A 358 45.76 -9.42 36.38
C LYS A 358 44.83 -10.51 35.80
N ARG A 359 45.18 -10.98 34.59
CA ARG A 359 45.74 -12.34 34.38
C ARG A 359 46.08 -12.57 32.90
N ALA A 360 47.37 -12.77 32.64
CA ALA A 360 47.85 -13.59 31.53
C ALA A 360 47.23 -14.99 31.66
N SER A 361 46.80 -15.69 30.61
CA SER A 361 47.69 -16.31 29.62
C SER A 361 46.87 -17.28 28.75
N ARG A 362 47.40 -17.54 27.52
CA ARG A 362 47.04 -18.60 26.54
C ARG A 362 45.80 -18.28 25.67
N ARG A 363 45.85 -18.21 24.34
CA ARG A 363 46.67 -18.91 23.34
C ARG A 363 46.91 -18.04 22.10
N ALA A 364 48.12 -18.20 21.56
CA ALA A 364 48.53 -17.76 20.24
C ALA A 364 47.97 -18.67 19.13
N ALA A 365 48.15 -18.18 17.90
CA ALA A 365 48.02 -18.85 16.61
C ALA A 365 46.60 -18.91 16.01
N TRP A 366 46.32 -18.01 15.07
CA TRP A 366 46.23 -18.38 13.65
C TRP A 366 46.12 -17.13 12.75
N GLY A 367 47.03 -17.07 11.77
CA GLY A 367 46.73 -16.65 10.39
C GLY A 367 46.34 -15.20 10.13
N ARG A 368 47.35 -14.33 10.03
CA ARG A 368 47.32 -13.15 9.18
C ARG A 368 47.87 -13.62 7.82
N ASP A 369 47.00 -13.77 6.81
CA ASP A 369 47.32 -13.82 5.37
C ASP A 369 46.08 -14.29 4.59
N ASN A 370 45.29 -13.33 4.10
CA ASN A 370 44.51 -13.41 2.85
C ASN A 370 43.57 -12.21 2.80
N ASP A 371 43.96 -11.16 2.08
CA ASP A 371 43.01 -10.18 1.51
C ASP A 371 43.72 -9.38 0.41
N ARG A 372 44.26 -10.09 -0.58
CA ARG A 372 44.61 -9.54 -1.90
C ARG A 372 44.54 -10.65 -2.94
N GLN A 373 43.35 -10.94 -3.44
CA GLN A 373 43.10 -11.38 -4.82
C GLN A 373 41.60 -11.62 -5.03
N TYR A 374 41.16 -11.44 -6.29
CA TYR A 374 39.83 -11.66 -6.86
C TYR A 374 38.87 -10.47 -6.82
N HIS A 375 38.79 -9.76 -7.95
CA HIS A 375 37.65 -9.87 -8.87
C HIS A 375 38.06 -9.34 -10.26
N GLN A 376 38.42 -10.26 -11.16
CA GLN A 376 38.19 -10.05 -12.59
C GLN A 376 36.77 -10.54 -12.91
N PRO A 377 36.02 -9.85 -13.79
CA PRO A 377 34.72 -10.33 -14.24
C PRO A 377 34.88 -11.53 -15.19
N LEU A 378 34.18 -12.62 -14.90
CA LEU A 378 34.05 -13.79 -15.76
C LEU A 378 33.29 -13.43 -17.05
N PRO A 379 33.65 -14.01 -18.21
CA PRO A 379 32.91 -13.83 -19.45
C PRO A 379 31.59 -14.62 -19.43
N LEU A 380 30.55 -14.03 -20.02
CA LEU A 380 29.22 -14.63 -20.19
C LEU A 380 29.28 -15.89 -21.05
N PRO A 381 28.47 -16.93 -20.76
CA PRO A 381 28.43 -18.14 -21.56
C PRO A 381 27.71 -17.93 -22.89
N ASP A 382 28.33 -18.47 -23.94
CA ASP A 382 27.84 -18.54 -25.31
C ASP A 382 26.65 -19.51 -25.41
N LEU A 383 25.47 -18.98 -25.75
CA LEU A 383 24.19 -19.70 -25.83
C LEU A 383 23.96 -20.43 -27.17
N SER A 384 25.01 -20.67 -27.97
CA SER A 384 24.86 -21.20 -29.34
C SER A 384 25.12 -22.71 -29.52
N ARG A 385 25.04 -23.55 -28.48
CA ARG A 385 25.14 -25.03 -28.63
C ARG A 385 23.98 -25.81 -28.01
N PRO A 386 23.35 -26.74 -28.76
CA PRO A 386 22.31 -27.61 -28.23
C PRO A 386 22.94 -28.78 -27.45
N HIS A 387 22.50 -28.96 -26.20
CA HIS A 387 22.83 -30.16 -25.42
C HIS A 387 21.83 -31.30 -25.71
N PRO A 388 22.29 -32.57 -25.71
CA PRO A 388 21.46 -33.72 -26.06
C PRO A 388 20.51 -34.09 -24.93
N LEU A 389 19.28 -34.44 -25.31
CA LEU A 389 18.21 -34.91 -24.43
C LEU A 389 18.60 -36.26 -23.79
N ARG A 390 18.50 -36.33 -22.46
CA ARG A 390 18.59 -37.58 -21.68
C ARG A 390 17.16 -38.13 -21.49
N PRO A 391 16.90 -39.44 -21.63
CA PRO A 391 15.55 -39.98 -21.53
C PRO A 391 15.05 -39.97 -20.08
N ALA A 392 13.79 -39.60 -19.90
CA ALA A 392 13.10 -39.66 -18.62
C ALA A 392 12.86 -41.11 -18.19
N ALA A 393 13.18 -41.40 -16.92
CA ALA A 393 12.88 -42.69 -16.29
C ALA A 393 11.36 -42.79 -16.03
N ALA A 394 10.81 -43.96 -16.34
CA ALA A 394 9.41 -44.30 -16.12
C ALA A 394 9.07 -44.45 -14.61
N PRO A 395 7.83 -44.13 -14.19
CA PRO A 395 7.39 -44.31 -12.80
C PRO A 395 7.10 -45.80 -12.49
N PRO A 396 7.30 -46.25 -11.24
CA PRO A 396 7.02 -47.62 -10.84
C PRO A 396 5.52 -47.87 -10.62
N SER A 397 5.07 -49.07 -10.97
CA SER A 397 3.71 -49.59 -10.79
C SER A 397 3.38 -49.91 -9.32
N PRO A 398 2.12 -49.79 -8.88
CA PRO A 398 1.71 -50.18 -7.54
C PRO A 398 1.28 -51.66 -7.53
N SER A 399 2.07 -52.52 -6.89
CA SER A 399 1.62 -53.86 -6.53
C SER A 399 2.34 -54.37 -5.28
N GLN A 400 1.53 -54.94 -4.37
CA GLN A 400 1.88 -55.86 -3.29
C GLN A 400 2.39 -55.24 -1.98
N ILE A 401 1.45 -54.96 -1.06
CA ILE A 401 1.71 -55.05 0.38
C ILE A 401 1.22 -56.43 0.82
N SER A 402 2.18 -57.33 0.98
CA SER A 402 1.99 -58.65 1.57
C SER A 402 1.99 -58.55 3.09
N LEU A 403 1.01 -59.26 3.67
CA LEU A 403 0.90 -59.69 5.05
C LEU A 403 2.22 -60.25 5.59
N HIS A 404 2.58 -59.90 6.83
CA HIS A 404 3.31 -60.80 7.71
C HIS A 404 2.92 -60.65 9.18
N ARG A 405 2.42 -61.78 9.70
CA ARG A 405 2.22 -62.24 11.08
C ARG A 405 3.23 -61.71 12.12
N LEU A 406 2.72 -61.44 13.33
CA LEU A 406 3.32 -61.87 14.60
C LEU A 406 2.24 -62.41 15.56
N SER A 407 2.72 -63.23 16.50
CA SER A 407 2.13 -64.39 17.17
C SER A 407 1.03 -64.16 18.24
N PRO A 408 0.38 -65.26 18.68
CA PRO A 408 -0.69 -65.27 19.69
C PRO A 408 -0.17 -65.57 21.11
N SER A 409 -0.84 -65.02 22.12
CA SER A 409 -0.95 -65.66 23.44
C SER A 409 -1.99 -64.96 24.34
N ASP A 410 -3.00 -65.74 24.71
CA ASP A 410 -3.73 -65.81 25.98
C ASP A 410 -3.94 -64.55 26.84
N ARG A 411 -5.20 -64.21 27.08
CA ARG A 411 -5.82 -64.43 28.41
C ARG A 411 -7.33 -64.16 28.43
N ASN A 412 -8.02 -65.11 29.03
CA ASN A 412 -9.42 -65.13 29.44
C ASN A 412 -9.83 -63.88 30.23
N HIS A 413 -11.04 -63.37 29.97
CA HIS A 413 -12.10 -63.23 30.98
C HIS A 413 -13.46 -62.89 30.32
N PRO A 414 -14.59 -63.34 30.91
CA PRO A 414 -15.91 -63.22 30.34
C PRO A 414 -16.67 -61.99 30.88
N HIS A 415 -17.47 -61.34 30.03
CA HIS A 415 -18.54 -60.45 30.49
C HIS A 415 -19.86 -60.75 29.75
N PRO A 416 -21.01 -60.48 30.39
CA PRO A 416 -22.28 -61.13 30.11
C PRO A 416 -23.23 -60.26 29.28
N HIS A 417 -24.17 -60.95 28.62
CA HIS A 417 -25.54 -60.59 28.20
C HIS A 417 -25.85 -59.20 27.60
N PRO A 418 -26.53 -59.14 26.43
CA PRO A 418 -27.23 -57.96 25.97
C PRO A 418 -28.69 -57.95 26.48
N HIS A 419 -29.13 -56.83 27.05
CA HIS A 419 -30.54 -56.49 27.19
C HIS A 419 -31.02 -55.69 25.97
N PRO A 420 -32.22 -55.96 25.44
CA PRO A 420 -32.82 -55.17 24.38
C PRO A 420 -33.67 -54.04 24.99
N HIS A 421 -33.63 -52.86 24.38
CA HIS A 421 -34.66 -51.84 24.62
C HIS A 421 -35.33 -51.42 23.30
N PRO A 422 -36.62 -51.01 23.38
CA PRO A 422 -37.58 -51.16 22.30
C PRO A 422 -37.86 -49.84 21.57
N HIS A 423 -38.48 -49.99 20.39
CA HIS A 423 -39.22 -48.96 19.66
C HIS A 423 -40.16 -48.15 20.57
N PRO A 424 -40.49 -46.93 20.14
CA PRO A 424 -41.91 -46.62 20.04
C PRO A 424 -42.28 -45.98 18.69
N ASP A 425 -43.23 -46.63 18.02
CA ASP A 425 -44.21 -45.97 17.17
C ASP A 425 -45.15 -45.14 18.05
N HIS A 426 -45.45 -43.91 17.66
CA HIS A 426 -46.78 -43.33 17.87
C HIS A 426 -47.06 -42.21 16.87
N HIS A 427 -47.94 -42.52 15.92
CA HIS A 427 -48.79 -41.58 15.22
C HIS A 427 -49.71 -40.86 16.21
N HIS A 428 -49.86 -39.55 16.09
CA HIS A 428 -51.16 -38.89 16.30
C HIS A 428 -51.30 -37.62 15.45
N HIS A 429 -52.29 -37.66 14.56
CA HIS A 429 -52.95 -36.52 13.95
C HIS A 429 -53.60 -35.64 15.03
N HIS A 430 -53.54 -34.31 14.88
CA HIS A 430 -54.69 -33.43 15.11
C HIS A 430 -54.57 -32.13 14.32
N HIS A 431 -55.72 -31.73 13.77
CA HIS A 431 -56.00 -30.54 12.96
C HIS A 431 -55.80 -29.21 13.73
N PRO A 432 -55.67 -28.07 13.02
CA PRO A 432 -55.53 -26.75 13.61
C PRO A 432 -56.89 -26.06 13.77
N ASP A 433 -57.05 -25.27 14.84
CA ASP A 433 -58.06 -24.21 14.87
C ASP A 433 -57.58 -23.00 15.70
N HIS A 434 -58.10 -21.86 15.27
CA HIS A 434 -57.82 -20.46 15.57
C HIS A 434 -57.90 -20.02 17.05
N LEU A 435 -57.16 -18.96 17.44
CA LEU A 435 -57.67 -17.62 17.84
C LEU A 435 -56.72 -16.84 18.79
N HIS A 436 -56.43 -15.60 18.37
CA HIS A 436 -56.17 -14.35 19.11
C HIS A 436 -54.98 -14.14 20.08
N PRO A 437 -54.43 -12.90 20.13
CA PRO A 437 -53.30 -12.50 20.96
C PRO A 437 -53.74 -11.87 22.30
N PRO A 438 -52.90 -11.88 23.36
CA PRO A 438 -53.14 -11.03 24.51
C PRO A 438 -52.49 -9.66 24.34
N ARG A 439 -53.31 -8.63 24.59
CA ARG A 439 -52.94 -7.26 24.96
C ARG A 439 -52.87 -7.16 26.49
N HIS A 440 -52.23 -6.07 26.94
CA HIS A 440 -51.97 -5.58 28.31
C HIS A 440 -50.62 -6.02 28.87
N GLY A 441 -49.78 -5.14 29.43
CA GLY A 441 -49.92 -3.72 29.76
C GLY A 441 -49.19 -3.45 31.08
N HIS A 442 -48.42 -2.35 31.12
CA HIS A 442 -47.74 -1.76 32.31
C HIS A 442 -46.70 -2.68 32.99
N ASP A 443 -45.52 -2.22 33.43
CA ASP A 443 -45.28 -1.14 34.38
C ASP A 443 -43.95 -0.43 34.14
N GLU A 444 -43.95 0.85 34.53
CA GLU A 444 -42.78 1.66 34.85
C GLU A 444 -42.17 1.14 36.15
N GLU A 445 -40.86 0.94 36.24
CA GLU A 445 -40.17 1.23 37.49
C GLU A 445 -38.68 1.51 37.27
N ALA A 446 -38.27 2.61 37.88
CA ALA A 446 -36.94 3.17 37.85
C ALA A 446 -36.09 2.52 38.93
N GLU A 447 -34.88 2.10 38.59
CA GLU A 447 -33.85 1.81 39.59
C GLU A 447 -32.61 2.66 39.33
N ARG A 448 -32.49 3.70 40.16
CA ARG A 448 -31.25 4.42 40.45
C ARG A 448 -30.40 3.51 41.35
N MET A 449 -29.18 3.18 40.95
CA MET A 449 -28.13 2.79 41.90
C MET A 449 -27.08 3.89 41.99
N GLU A 450 -27.15 4.62 43.10
CA GLU A 450 -26.03 5.27 43.75
C GLU A 450 -25.08 4.18 44.28
N ILE A 451 -23.78 4.30 44.00
CA ILE A 451 -22.74 3.67 44.81
C ILE A 451 -21.69 4.74 45.09
N GLY A 452 -21.56 5.09 46.38
CA GLY A 452 -20.47 5.88 46.95
C GLY A 452 -19.13 5.18 46.73
N GLY A 453 -18.00 5.88 46.67
CA GLY A 453 -17.54 6.78 47.70
C GLY A 453 -16.72 5.97 48.71
N GLU A 454 -15.44 5.75 48.42
CA GLU A 454 -14.44 5.39 49.43
C GLU A 454 -13.06 5.93 49.05
N ASP A 455 -12.55 6.73 49.98
CA ASP A 455 -11.24 7.37 50.02
C ASP A 455 -10.12 6.35 50.28
N VAL A 456 -9.01 6.45 49.53
CA VAL A 456 -7.70 6.02 50.03
C VAL A 456 -6.63 7.01 49.56
N GLU A 457 -6.29 7.96 50.43
CA GLU A 457 -5.00 8.63 50.46
C GLU A 457 -3.90 7.61 50.86
N ALA A 458 -2.79 7.56 50.12
CA ALA A 458 -1.44 7.72 50.70
C ALA A 458 -0.29 7.57 49.68
N ARG A 459 0.38 8.71 49.45
CA ARG A 459 1.84 8.92 49.42
C ARG A 459 2.77 8.07 48.52
N ALA A 460 3.20 8.75 47.46
CA ALA A 460 4.57 9.23 47.25
C ALA A 460 5.73 8.21 47.11
N SER A 461 6.23 8.09 45.88
CA SER A 461 7.67 8.26 45.62
C SER A 461 7.87 9.12 44.38
N ARG A 462 8.51 10.27 44.58
CA ARG A 462 9.04 11.14 43.53
C ARG A 462 10.29 10.46 42.99
N ASP A 463 10.40 10.31 41.67
CA ASP A 463 11.70 10.54 41.07
C ASP A 463 11.62 11.16 39.68
N SER A 464 12.62 11.98 39.44
CA SER A 464 12.68 13.07 38.49
C SER A 464 13.05 12.62 37.08
N THR A 465 12.30 13.10 36.06
CA THR A 465 12.81 13.44 34.70
C THR A 465 11.64 13.92 33.81
N ARG A 466 11.33 15.22 33.86
CA ARG A 466 10.64 15.93 32.77
C ARG A 466 11.32 17.27 32.56
N PRO A 467 11.70 17.59 31.32
CA PRO A 467 11.27 18.88 30.79
C PRO A 467 10.83 18.82 29.32
N VAL A 468 10.15 19.90 28.90
CA VAL A 468 9.89 20.39 27.52
C VAL A 468 8.45 20.21 26.97
N LEU A 469 7.63 19.27 27.43
CA LEU A 469 6.25 19.10 26.88
C LEU A 469 5.14 19.96 27.54
N GLU A 470 5.34 20.48 28.75
CA GLU A 470 4.28 21.22 29.47
C GLU A 470 4.09 22.68 28.99
N GLY A 471 5.10 23.28 28.36
CA GLY A 471 5.00 24.66 27.86
C GLY A 471 4.05 24.81 26.65
N HIS A 472 3.95 23.80 25.79
CA HIS A 472 3.09 23.86 24.60
C HIS A 472 1.63 23.48 24.89
N ALA A 473 1.39 22.60 25.86
CA ALA A 473 0.03 22.23 26.28
C ALA A 473 -0.66 23.36 27.05
N ARG A 474 0.07 24.10 27.90
CA ARG A 474 -0.48 25.28 28.61
C ARG A 474 -0.86 26.42 27.65
N GLY A 475 -0.04 26.69 26.63
CA GLY A 475 -0.34 27.73 25.64
C GLY A 475 -1.58 27.41 24.78
N ALA A 476 -1.84 26.14 24.49
CA ALA A 476 -3.04 25.74 23.73
C ALA A 476 -4.33 25.79 24.59
N MET A 477 -4.24 25.48 25.89
CA MET A 477 -5.40 25.59 26.79
C MET A 477 -5.72 27.03 27.21
N GLU A 478 -4.74 27.93 27.34
CA GLU A 478 -5.01 29.35 27.62
C GLU A 478 -5.75 30.05 26.47
N VAL A 479 -5.52 29.65 25.21
CA VAL A 479 -6.25 30.17 24.05
C VAL A 479 -7.72 29.71 24.05
N VAL A 480 -8.04 28.56 24.64
CA VAL A 480 -9.41 28.05 24.76
C VAL A 480 -10.11 28.60 26.02
N ALA A 481 -9.38 28.76 27.13
CA ALA A 481 -9.92 29.30 28.38
C ALA A 481 -10.18 30.82 28.31
N GLY A 482 -9.42 31.58 27.52
CA GLY A 482 -9.63 33.01 27.30
C GLY A 482 -10.93 33.36 26.56
N ALA A 483 -11.54 32.40 25.85
CA ALA A 483 -12.79 32.59 25.08
C ALA A 483 -14.08 32.49 25.93
N ALA A 484 -13.97 32.26 27.24
CA ALA A 484 -15.11 32.19 28.16
C ALA A 484 -15.31 33.48 28.99
N GLY A 485 -14.36 34.43 28.92
CA GLY A 485 -14.44 35.71 29.63
C GLY A 485 -15.21 36.74 28.81
N GLY A 486 -16.52 36.83 29.04
CA GLY A 486 -17.46 37.70 28.30
C GLY A 486 -17.12 39.19 28.35
N GLY A 487 -16.27 39.66 27.43
CA GLY A 487 -16.09 41.06 27.07
C GLY A 487 -16.60 41.29 25.65
N GLU A 488 -17.21 42.45 25.39
CA GLU A 488 -17.86 42.81 24.12
C GLU A 488 -16.93 42.77 22.88
N GLY A 489 -15.61 42.60 23.08
CA GLY A 489 -14.61 42.32 22.04
C GLY A 489 -14.62 40.89 21.46
N ASP A 490 -15.27 39.91 22.12
CA ASP A 490 -15.20 38.49 21.72
C ASP A 490 -16.06 38.13 20.49
N ARG A 491 -17.01 39.00 20.12
CA ARG A 491 -17.84 38.80 18.91
C ARG A 491 -17.03 38.88 17.61
N VAL A 492 -15.90 39.58 17.62
CA VAL A 492 -15.01 39.70 16.44
C VAL A 492 -14.16 38.43 16.27
N GLY A 493 -13.66 37.84 17.37
CA GLY A 493 -12.87 36.61 17.35
C GLY A 493 -13.66 35.40 16.86
N VAL A 494 -14.89 35.22 17.35
CA VAL A 494 -15.75 34.08 16.95
C VAL A 494 -16.14 34.15 15.47
N ARG A 495 -16.37 35.36 14.91
CA ARG A 495 -16.63 35.52 13.46
C ARG A 495 -15.40 35.18 12.61
N HIS A 496 -14.20 35.50 13.07
CA HIS A 496 -12.97 35.20 12.33
C HIS A 496 -12.66 33.69 12.34
N GLY A 497 -12.84 33.01 13.48
CA GLY A 497 -12.68 31.56 13.60
C GLY A 497 -13.64 30.78 12.71
N ARG A 498 -14.92 31.15 12.65
CA ARG A 498 -15.91 30.48 11.77
C ARG A 498 -15.60 30.64 10.28
N ARG A 499 -15.16 31.84 9.85
CA ARG A 499 -14.76 32.08 8.46
C ARG A 499 -13.54 31.26 8.07
N MET A 500 -12.57 31.14 8.98
CA MET A 500 -11.36 30.34 8.72
C MET A 500 -11.66 28.84 8.67
N GLY A 501 -12.50 28.33 9.58
CA GLY A 501 -12.95 26.94 9.57
C GLY A 501 -13.70 26.55 8.29
N MET A 502 -14.65 27.39 7.85
CA MET A 502 -15.40 27.12 6.62
C MET A 502 -14.52 27.26 5.37
N ALA A 503 -13.59 28.21 5.34
CA ALA A 503 -12.64 28.35 4.24
C ALA A 503 -11.68 27.15 4.13
N LEU A 504 -11.24 26.60 5.28
CA LEU A 504 -10.46 25.36 5.32
C LEU A 504 -11.28 24.18 4.81
N LEU A 505 -12.54 24.04 5.26
CA LEU A 505 -13.43 22.98 4.79
C LEU A 505 -13.67 23.09 3.27
N CYS A 506 -13.96 24.29 2.77
CA CYS A 506 -14.16 24.52 1.34
C CYS A 506 -12.89 24.23 0.52
N ARG A 507 -11.70 24.57 1.04
CA ARG A 507 -10.43 24.19 0.40
C ARG A 507 -10.20 22.69 0.40
N CYS A 508 -10.61 21.99 1.45
CA CYS A 508 -10.52 20.52 1.51
C CYS A 508 -11.51 19.83 0.57
N ILE A 509 -12.61 20.49 0.19
CA ILE A 509 -13.67 19.93 -0.68
C ILE A 509 -13.53 20.40 -2.15
N SER A 510 -12.71 21.41 -2.41
CA SER A 510 -12.53 21.89 -3.78
C SER A 510 -11.51 21.01 -4.50
N PRO A 511 -11.85 20.43 -5.67
CA PRO A 511 -10.89 19.69 -6.47
C PRO A 511 -9.73 20.61 -6.92
N PRO A 512 -8.52 20.07 -7.00
CA PRO A 512 -7.31 20.87 -7.20
C PRO A 512 -7.16 21.30 -8.66
N GLU A 513 -6.21 22.20 -8.89
CA GLU A 513 -5.77 22.53 -10.24
C GLU A 513 -5.28 21.26 -10.94
N GLY A 514 -5.66 21.08 -12.22
CA GLY A 514 -5.37 19.85 -12.96
C GLY A 514 -6.35 18.68 -12.75
N TRP A 515 -7.30 18.75 -11.79
CA TRP A 515 -8.28 17.67 -11.57
C TRP A 515 -9.03 17.25 -12.84
N ARG A 516 -9.37 18.21 -13.70
CA ARG A 516 -10.05 17.95 -14.98
C ARG A 516 -9.27 16.98 -15.88
N LYS A 517 -7.93 16.99 -15.82
CA LYS A 517 -7.06 16.11 -16.61
C LYS A 517 -7.09 14.67 -16.08
N VAL A 518 -7.21 14.47 -14.76
CA VAL A 518 -7.12 13.15 -14.12
C VAL A 518 -8.47 12.55 -13.69
N ARG A 519 -9.58 13.30 -13.76
CA ARG A 519 -10.91 12.85 -13.29
C ARG A 519 -11.37 11.53 -13.91
N HIS A 520 -10.98 11.25 -15.15
CA HIS A 520 -11.32 10.00 -15.83
C HIS A 520 -10.55 8.80 -15.24
N LEU A 521 -9.28 8.99 -14.88
CA LEU A 521 -8.49 7.99 -14.17
C LEU A 521 -9.05 7.77 -12.76
N ALA A 522 -9.47 8.84 -12.09
CA ALA A 522 -10.12 8.76 -10.78
C ALA A 522 -11.41 7.92 -10.85
N ALA A 523 -12.24 8.13 -11.87
CA ALA A 523 -13.46 7.36 -12.08
C ALA A 523 -13.17 5.87 -12.37
N ILE A 524 -12.17 5.57 -13.21
CA ILE A 524 -11.73 4.19 -13.49
C ILE A 524 -11.25 3.51 -12.19
N ASN A 525 -10.39 4.18 -11.43
CA ASN A 525 -9.89 3.66 -10.17
C ASN A 525 -11.03 3.40 -9.19
N ALA A 526 -11.92 4.38 -9.00
CA ALA A 526 -13.06 4.26 -8.11
C ALA A 526 -14.00 3.10 -8.50
N PHE A 527 -14.24 2.89 -9.79
CA PHE A 527 -15.06 1.79 -10.28
C PHE A 527 -14.42 0.42 -10.04
N ILE A 528 -13.14 0.25 -10.40
CA ILE A 528 -12.42 -1.02 -10.18
C ILE A 528 -12.36 -1.34 -8.68
N GLN A 529 -12.10 -0.33 -7.85
CA GLN A 529 -12.02 -0.49 -6.40
C GLN A 529 -13.38 -0.83 -5.78
N LEU A 530 -14.48 -0.27 -6.30
CA LEU A 530 -15.83 -0.62 -5.87
C LEU A 530 -16.14 -2.09 -6.16
N ILE A 531 -15.81 -2.55 -7.38
CA ILE A 531 -15.98 -3.96 -7.75
C ILE A 531 -15.11 -4.84 -6.85
N SER A 532 -13.82 -4.55 -6.76
CA SER A 532 -12.82 -5.38 -6.08
C SER A 532 -13.07 -5.48 -4.56
N TRP A 533 -13.28 -4.34 -3.89
CA TRP A 533 -13.26 -4.25 -2.43
C TRP A 533 -14.64 -4.14 -1.78
N SER A 534 -15.71 -3.94 -2.54
CA SER A 534 -17.06 -3.91 -1.98
C SER A 534 -17.92 -5.02 -2.59
N MET A 535 -18.03 -5.04 -3.92
CA MET A 535 -18.97 -5.94 -4.60
C MET A 535 -18.51 -7.40 -4.54
N VAL A 536 -17.27 -7.70 -4.92
CA VAL A 536 -16.73 -9.07 -4.87
C VAL A 536 -16.77 -9.63 -3.45
N ARG A 537 -16.37 -8.84 -2.45
CA ARG A 537 -16.36 -9.26 -1.04
C ARG A 537 -17.75 -9.63 -0.51
N ALA A 538 -18.79 -8.90 -0.93
CA ALA A 538 -20.15 -9.16 -0.51
C ALA A 538 -20.86 -10.24 -1.35
N LEU A 539 -20.56 -10.34 -2.66
CA LEU A 539 -21.25 -11.26 -3.58
C LEU A 539 -20.58 -12.63 -3.70
N ALA A 540 -19.27 -12.74 -3.49
CA ALA A 540 -18.55 -13.99 -3.64
C ALA A 540 -19.11 -15.13 -2.75
N PRO A 541 -19.54 -14.89 -1.49
CA PRO A 541 -20.14 -15.94 -0.70
C PRO A 541 -21.42 -16.53 -1.29
N PHE A 542 -22.29 -15.69 -1.85
CA PHE A 542 -23.52 -16.13 -2.53
C PHE A 542 -23.21 -16.87 -3.83
N ALA A 543 -22.24 -16.37 -4.61
CA ALA A 543 -21.78 -17.07 -5.80
C ALA A 543 -21.20 -18.46 -5.45
N ALA A 544 -20.40 -18.55 -4.38
CA ALA A 544 -19.85 -19.82 -3.91
C ALA A 544 -20.97 -20.80 -3.52
N TYR A 545 -21.97 -20.31 -2.77
CA TYR A 545 -23.14 -21.07 -2.37
C TYR A 545 -23.89 -21.67 -3.58
N HIS A 546 -24.17 -20.88 -4.62
CA HIS A 546 -24.86 -21.35 -5.83
C HIS A 546 -24.01 -22.24 -6.75
N THR A 547 -22.68 -22.17 -6.66
CA THR A 547 -21.79 -23.07 -7.41
C THR A 547 -21.64 -24.46 -6.79
N LYS A 548 -22.34 -24.74 -5.69
CA LYS A 548 -22.31 -26.04 -5.04
C LYS A 548 -22.78 -27.11 -6.02
N HIS A 549 -21.85 -27.99 -6.39
CA HIS A 549 -22.22 -29.16 -7.17
C HIS A 549 -23.16 -30.01 -6.31
N HIS A 550 -24.30 -30.43 -6.87
CA HIS A 550 -25.15 -31.48 -6.32
C HIS A 550 -24.40 -32.85 -6.30
N HIS A 551 -23.23 -32.91 -5.66
CA HIS A 551 -22.68 -34.16 -5.16
C HIS A 551 -23.63 -34.62 -4.05
N LYS A 552 -24.64 -35.36 -4.50
CA LYS A 552 -25.58 -36.13 -3.70
C LYS A 552 -24.80 -36.84 -2.59
N ALA A 553 -24.98 -36.39 -1.36
CA ALA A 553 -25.46 -37.18 -0.22
C ALA A 553 -24.75 -36.90 1.11
N HIS A 554 -23.48 -36.47 1.19
CA HIS A 554 -22.77 -36.57 2.49
C HIS A 554 -21.82 -35.44 2.92
N SER A 555 -21.77 -34.29 2.22
CA SER A 555 -21.00 -33.15 2.73
C SER A 555 -21.86 -31.88 2.83
N GLU A 556 -22.15 -31.51 4.07
CA GLU A 556 -22.84 -30.27 4.47
C GLU A 556 -22.11 -28.96 4.08
N ASP A 557 -20.97 -28.99 3.39
CA ASP A 557 -20.21 -27.77 3.08
C ASP A 557 -21.03 -26.81 2.21
N LEU A 558 -21.16 -25.58 2.71
CA LEU A 558 -21.94 -24.47 2.14
C LEU A 558 -21.27 -23.76 0.95
N GLY A 559 -20.33 -24.42 0.27
CA GLY A 559 -19.45 -23.76 -0.72
C GLY A 559 -18.30 -22.98 -0.08
N SER A 560 -18.09 -23.13 1.23
CA SER A 560 -17.01 -22.54 2.02
C SER A 560 -15.63 -22.83 1.41
N ASP A 561 -15.34 -24.07 1.02
CA ASP A 561 -14.07 -24.47 0.40
C ASP A 561 -13.76 -23.68 -0.89
N ILE A 562 -14.79 -23.46 -1.72
CA ILE A 562 -14.67 -22.73 -2.98
C ILE A 562 -14.45 -21.25 -2.70
N LEU A 563 -15.18 -20.69 -1.74
CA LEU A 563 -15.04 -19.30 -1.32
C LEU A 563 -13.64 -19.04 -0.76
N GLU A 564 -13.15 -19.90 0.13
CA GLU A 564 -11.82 -19.81 0.73
C GLU A 564 -10.74 -19.81 -0.35
N LEU A 565 -10.76 -20.82 -1.22
CA LEU A 565 -9.84 -20.93 -2.34
C LEU A 565 -9.90 -19.70 -3.26
N ALA A 566 -11.10 -19.19 -3.55
CA ALA A 566 -11.29 -18.00 -4.35
C ALA A 566 -10.62 -16.78 -3.69
N ILE A 567 -10.83 -16.57 -2.39
CA ILE A 567 -10.27 -15.45 -1.63
C ILE A 567 -8.74 -15.53 -1.61
N GLU A 568 -8.16 -16.68 -1.29
CA GLU A 568 -6.70 -16.86 -1.20
C GLU A 568 -6.01 -16.65 -2.56
N ILE A 569 -6.52 -17.30 -3.62
CA ILE A 569 -5.99 -17.12 -4.98
C ILE A 569 -6.14 -15.66 -5.41
N SER A 570 -7.21 -14.98 -5.02
CA SER A 570 -7.42 -13.58 -5.37
C SER A 570 -6.35 -12.64 -4.80
N TYR A 571 -5.84 -12.91 -3.60
CA TYR A 571 -4.76 -12.12 -3.01
C TYR A 571 -3.41 -12.41 -3.66
N ILE A 572 -3.16 -13.66 -4.07
CA ILE A 572 -2.00 -13.99 -4.92
C ILE A 572 -2.10 -13.24 -6.26
N ALA A 573 -3.30 -13.21 -6.85
CA ALA A 573 -3.57 -12.51 -8.10
C ALA A 573 -3.39 -10.99 -7.96
N LEU A 574 -3.85 -10.40 -6.86
CA LEU A 574 -3.65 -8.98 -6.53
C LEU A 574 -2.16 -8.62 -6.47
N ALA A 575 -1.36 -9.41 -5.73
CA ALA A 575 0.08 -9.21 -5.63
C ALA A 575 0.77 -9.38 -7.00
N THR A 576 0.34 -10.37 -7.79
CA THR A 576 0.85 -10.62 -9.14
C THR A 576 0.52 -9.46 -10.10
N GLY A 577 -0.70 -8.92 -10.05
CA GLY A 577 -1.10 -7.73 -10.80
C GLY A 577 -0.24 -6.52 -10.44
N SER A 578 0.01 -6.30 -9.14
CA SER A 578 0.90 -5.24 -8.66
C SER A 578 2.32 -5.41 -9.18
N PHE A 579 2.84 -6.63 -9.24
CA PHE A 579 4.15 -6.89 -9.84
C PHE A 579 4.16 -6.56 -11.35
N PHE A 580 3.15 -7.00 -12.10
CA PHE A 580 3.02 -6.68 -13.52
C PHE A 580 2.91 -5.18 -13.79
N SER A 581 2.30 -4.42 -12.88
CA SER A 581 2.25 -2.96 -12.99
C SER A 581 3.63 -2.31 -13.06
N ALA A 582 4.68 -2.96 -12.52
CA ALA A 582 6.05 -2.45 -12.55
C ALA A 582 6.75 -2.73 -13.89
N VAL A 583 6.33 -3.78 -14.59
CA VAL A 583 6.99 -4.26 -15.82
C VAL A 583 6.31 -3.72 -17.07
N TYR A 584 4.97 -3.61 -17.06
CA TYR A 584 4.19 -3.26 -18.23
C TYR A 584 3.79 -1.77 -18.26
N PRO A 585 3.66 -1.17 -19.46
CA PRO A 585 3.33 0.24 -19.62
C PRO A 585 1.90 0.60 -19.18
N THR A 586 1.70 1.88 -18.88
CA THR A 586 0.49 2.51 -18.29
C THR A 586 -0.68 2.70 -19.27
N THR A 587 -0.77 1.98 -20.38
CA THR A 587 -1.67 2.34 -21.50
C THR A 587 -3.02 1.60 -21.54
N TYR A 588 -3.23 0.55 -20.75
CA TYR A 588 -4.36 -0.37 -20.94
C TYR A 588 -5.56 -0.19 -19.98
N PHE A 589 -5.78 1.01 -19.44
CA PHE A 589 -6.84 1.24 -18.44
C PHE A 589 -8.25 0.89 -18.93
N LYS A 590 -8.61 1.29 -20.16
CA LYS A 590 -9.95 1.04 -20.72
C LYS A 590 -10.21 -0.45 -20.91
N ALA A 591 -9.25 -1.17 -21.50
CA ALA A 591 -9.35 -2.62 -21.72
C ALA A 591 -9.45 -3.37 -20.39
N ALA A 592 -8.62 -3.00 -19.40
CA ALA A 592 -8.68 -3.56 -18.06
C ALA A 592 -10.04 -3.32 -17.38
N THR A 593 -10.61 -2.12 -17.53
CA THR A 593 -11.93 -1.78 -16.97
C THR A 593 -13.04 -2.61 -17.61
N LEU A 594 -13.04 -2.77 -18.94
CA LEU A 594 -14.00 -3.59 -19.67
C LEU A 594 -13.91 -5.07 -19.26
N LEU A 595 -12.68 -5.59 -19.16
CA LEU A 595 -12.43 -6.97 -18.73
C LEU A 595 -12.94 -7.19 -17.30
N CYS A 596 -12.61 -6.29 -16.37
CA CYS A 596 -13.08 -6.32 -14.99
C CYS A 596 -14.61 -6.31 -14.92
N THR A 597 -15.26 -5.46 -15.72
CA THR A 597 -16.72 -5.38 -15.80
C THR A 597 -17.34 -6.69 -16.29
N GLY A 598 -16.78 -7.30 -17.33
CA GLY A 598 -17.27 -8.58 -17.87
C GLY A 598 -17.22 -9.71 -16.84
N PHE A 599 -16.09 -9.86 -16.14
CA PHE A 599 -15.95 -10.86 -15.08
C PHE A 599 -16.82 -10.55 -13.86
N PHE A 600 -17.01 -9.28 -13.53
CA PHE A 600 -17.90 -8.87 -12.46
C PHE A 600 -19.36 -9.21 -12.77
N VAL A 601 -19.84 -8.92 -13.99
CA VAL A 601 -21.22 -9.27 -14.41
C VAL A 601 -21.42 -10.78 -14.31
N LEU A 602 -20.45 -11.58 -14.74
CA LEU A 602 -20.51 -13.03 -14.60
C LEU A 602 -20.60 -13.48 -13.13
N LEU A 603 -19.77 -12.92 -12.25
CA LEU A 603 -19.84 -13.19 -10.81
C LEU A 603 -21.19 -12.77 -10.21
N ALA A 604 -21.73 -11.62 -10.62
CA ALA A 604 -23.02 -11.14 -10.16
C ALA A 604 -24.17 -12.06 -10.61
N THR A 605 -24.12 -12.60 -11.84
CA THR A 605 -25.11 -13.60 -12.30
C THR A 605 -25.02 -14.92 -11.54
N MET A 606 -23.84 -15.31 -11.07
CA MET A 606 -23.68 -16.46 -10.16
C MET A 606 -24.26 -16.17 -8.79
N ALA A 607 -23.98 -14.99 -8.24
CA ALA A 607 -24.52 -14.58 -6.94
C ALA A 607 -26.05 -14.48 -6.95
N ALA A 608 -26.66 -14.04 -8.06
CA ALA A 608 -28.11 -13.94 -8.22
C ALA A 608 -28.79 -15.24 -8.69
N ASP A 609 -28.07 -16.37 -8.73
CA ASP A 609 -28.53 -17.67 -9.23
C ASP A 609 -29.14 -17.64 -10.65
N PHE A 610 -28.67 -16.74 -11.50
CA PHE A 610 -29.12 -16.65 -12.89
C PHE A 610 -28.36 -17.64 -13.78
N GLY A 611 -28.71 -18.92 -13.69
CA GLY A 611 -28.15 -20.00 -14.50
C GLY A 611 -27.97 -21.30 -13.72
N ASP A 612 -27.61 -22.39 -14.41
CA ASP A 612 -27.27 -23.66 -13.73
C ASP A 612 -25.78 -23.66 -13.36
N TRP A 613 -25.45 -22.95 -12.27
CA TRP A 613 -24.10 -22.84 -11.73
C TRP A 613 -23.67 -24.06 -10.92
N SER A 614 -24.60 -24.97 -10.62
CA SER A 614 -24.35 -26.23 -9.92
C SER A 614 -23.51 -27.23 -10.72
N LYS A 615 -23.22 -26.93 -12.00
CA LYS A 615 -22.34 -27.75 -12.84
C LYS A 615 -20.88 -27.66 -12.37
N SER A 616 -20.08 -28.65 -12.75
CA SER A 616 -18.64 -28.74 -12.40
C SER A 616 -17.80 -27.57 -12.84
N GLN A 617 -18.33 -26.76 -13.76
CA GLN A 617 -17.69 -25.57 -14.30
C GLN A 617 -17.97 -24.31 -13.45
N GLY A 618 -19.01 -24.29 -12.61
CA GLY A 618 -19.41 -23.10 -11.84
C GLY A 618 -18.32 -22.66 -10.86
N ALA A 619 -17.85 -23.59 -10.02
CA ALA A 619 -16.82 -23.34 -9.02
C ALA A 619 -15.48 -22.81 -9.63
N PRO A 620 -14.83 -23.48 -10.60
CA PRO A 620 -13.60 -22.96 -11.19
C PRO A 620 -13.82 -21.63 -11.93
N LEU A 621 -15.00 -21.43 -12.53
CA LEU A 621 -15.34 -20.16 -13.19
C LEU A 621 -15.48 -19.02 -12.18
N MET A 622 -16.09 -19.25 -11.02
CA MET A 622 -16.17 -18.28 -9.93
C MET A 622 -14.78 -17.89 -9.44
N VAL A 623 -13.92 -18.87 -9.12
CA VAL A 623 -12.52 -18.64 -8.72
C VAL A 623 -11.79 -17.81 -9.77
N MET A 624 -11.96 -18.14 -11.05
CA MET A 624 -11.37 -17.37 -12.16
C MET A 624 -11.89 -15.93 -12.19
N CYS A 625 -13.19 -15.69 -11.99
CA CYS A 625 -13.76 -14.34 -11.96
C CYS A 625 -13.11 -13.49 -10.86
N VAL A 626 -13.09 -14.00 -9.63
CA VAL A 626 -12.51 -13.30 -8.47
C VAL A 626 -11.01 -13.05 -8.69
N CYS A 627 -10.28 -14.05 -9.19
CA CYS A 627 -8.85 -13.96 -9.50
C CYS A 627 -8.56 -12.87 -10.54
N VAL A 628 -9.27 -12.85 -11.67
CA VAL A 628 -9.05 -11.87 -12.74
C VAL A 628 -9.40 -10.46 -12.28
N ILE A 629 -10.50 -10.28 -11.55
CA ILE A 629 -10.88 -8.97 -10.99
C ILE A 629 -9.76 -8.44 -10.09
N ARG A 630 -9.25 -9.26 -9.15
CA ARG A 630 -8.16 -8.84 -8.26
C ARG A 630 -6.83 -8.62 -8.97
N LEU A 631 -6.52 -9.42 -9.99
CA LEU A 631 -5.34 -9.19 -10.83
C LEU A 631 -5.40 -7.82 -11.53
N ILE A 632 -6.56 -7.48 -12.10
CA ILE A 632 -6.79 -6.18 -12.74
C ILE A 632 -6.66 -5.04 -11.74
N ASP A 633 -7.23 -5.19 -10.55
CA ASP A 633 -7.12 -4.19 -9.50
C ASP A 633 -5.65 -3.92 -9.12
N GLY A 634 -4.92 -4.99 -8.81
CA GLY A 634 -3.49 -4.92 -8.48
C GLY A 634 -2.65 -4.31 -9.60
N TYR A 635 -3.00 -4.55 -10.87
CA TYR A 635 -2.32 -3.95 -12.02
C TYR A 635 -2.66 -2.47 -12.22
N THR A 636 -3.94 -2.12 -12.17
CA THR A 636 -4.43 -0.79 -12.56
C THR A 636 -4.14 0.27 -11.52
N GLN A 637 -4.28 -0.04 -10.22
CA GLN A 637 -4.11 0.95 -9.16
C GLN A 637 -2.71 1.60 -9.17
N PRO A 638 -1.58 0.85 -9.17
CA PRO A 638 -0.25 1.45 -9.23
C PRO A 638 0.00 2.20 -10.56
N CYS A 639 -0.52 1.68 -11.68
CA CYS A 639 -0.40 2.32 -12.98
C CYS A 639 -1.10 3.68 -13.02
N ILE A 640 -2.28 3.81 -12.41
CA ILE A 640 -3.03 5.07 -12.34
C ILE A 640 -2.24 6.12 -11.53
N PHE A 641 -1.75 5.77 -10.34
CA PHE A 641 -0.98 6.70 -9.52
C PHE A 641 0.33 7.14 -10.20
N ARG A 642 1.01 6.21 -10.89
CA ARG A 642 2.19 6.56 -11.69
C ARG A 642 1.84 7.53 -12.80
N HIS A 643 0.78 7.25 -13.56
CA HIS A 643 0.37 8.08 -14.68
C HIS A 643 -0.10 9.48 -14.25
N ILE A 644 -0.77 9.60 -13.09
CA ILE A 644 -1.09 10.91 -12.50
C ILE A 644 0.19 11.72 -12.23
N GLY A 645 1.23 11.06 -11.69
CA GLY A 645 2.53 11.69 -11.46
C GLY A 645 3.26 12.11 -12.73
N GLU A 646 2.96 11.48 -13.87
CA GLU A 646 3.50 11.84 -15.19
C GLU A 646 2.76 13.03 -15.82
N ILE A 647 1.42 13.08 -15.68
CA ILE A 647 0.58 14.15 -16.27
C ILE A 647 0.80 15.48 -15.53
N GLU A 648 0.85 15.46 -14.19
CA GLU A 648 0.95 16.66 -13.34
C GLU A 648 2.01 16.47 -12.24
N PRO A 649 3.31 16.58 -12.60
CA PRO A 649 4.40 16.35 -11.65
C PRO A 649 4.36 17.25 -10.42
N ASP A 650 3.95 18.52 -10.61
CA ASP A 650 3.92 19.54 -9.56
C ASP A 650 2.75 19.35 -8.57
N HIS A 651 1.63 18.78 -9.04
CA HIS A 651 0.40 18.58 -8.25
C HIS A 651 0.14 17.11 -7.89
N ARG A 652 1.10 16.21 -8.14
CA ARG A 652 0.95 14.75 -7.98
C ARG A 652 0.39 14.31 -6.62
N GLU A 653 0.80 14.95 -5.52
CA GLU A 653 0.35 14.60 -4.17
C GLU A 653 -1.12 14.95 -3.96
N GLU A 654 -1.50 16.16 -4.37
CA GLU A 654 -2.86 16.67 -4.23
C GLU A 654 -3.84 15.89 -5.12
N LEU A 655 -3.45 15.63 -6.37
CA LEU A 655 -4.25 14.83 -7.30
C LEU A 655 -4.41 13.38 -6.83
N SER A 656 -3.34 12.74 -6.36
CA SER A 656 -3.40 11.37 -5.83
C SER A 656 -4.32 11.28 -4.62
N ARG A 657 -4.26 12.27 -3.71
CA ARG A 657 -5.18 12.36 -2.56
C ARG A 657 -6.63 12.45 -3.03
N TRP A 658 -6.91 13.28 -4.03
CA TRP A 658 -8.26 13.43 -4.58
C TRP A 658 -8.78 12.19 -5.31
N VAL A 659 -7.91 11.43 -5.97
CA VAL A 659 -8.26 10.12 -6.51
C VAL A 659 -8.65 9.15 -5.39
N ALA A 660 -7.90 9.09 -4.30
CA ALA A 660 -8.23 8.27 -3.14
C ALA A 660 -9.56 8.70 -2.47
N VAL A 661 -9.79 10.01 -2.30
CA VAL A 661 -11.06 10.53 -1.78
C VAL A 661 -12.23 10.15 -2.68
N THR A 662 -12.08 10.28 -4.00
CA THR A 662 -13.12 9.90 -4.97
C THR A 662 -13.44 8.41 -4.89
N GLN A 663 -12.41 7.57 -4.83
CA GLN A 663 -12.55 6.13 -4.59
C GLN A 663 -13.33 5.85 -3.31
N THR A 664 -12.95 6.46 -2.19
CA THR A 664 -13.61 6.25 -0.89
C THR A 664 -15.10 6.60 -0.95
N ILE A 665 -15.46 7.72 -1.57
CA ILE A 665 -16.87 8.14 -1.71
C ILE A 665 -17.65 7.11 -2.54
N VAL A 666 -17.09 6.66 -3.66
CA VAL A 666 -17.75 5.68 -4.54
C VAL A 666 -17.89 4.33 -3.84
N ASN A 667 -16.85 3.85 -3.14
CA ASN A 667 -16.91 2.62 -2.35
C ASN A 667 -17.98 2.72 -1.25
N PHE A 668 -18.04 3.85 -0.54
CA PHE A 668 -19.07 4.10 0.47
C PHE A 668 -20.47 3.97 -0.10
N LEU A 669 -20.77 4.70 -1.18
CA LEU A 669 -22.10 4.68 -1.80
C LEU A 669 -22.45 3.29 -2.37
N GLY A 670 -21.52 2.68 -3.09
CA GLY A 670 -21.78 1.39 -3.72
C GLY A 670 -21.90 0.24 -2.71
N ALA A 671 -21.18 0.28 -1.59
CA ALA A 671 -21.33 -0.71 -0.54
C ALA A 671 -22.72 -0.68 0.12
N TRP A 672 -23.29 0.51 0.35
CA TRP A 672 -24.67 0.64 0.83
C TRP A 672 -25.67 0.02 -0.15
N VAL A 673 -25.46 0.20 -1.45
CA VAL A 673 -26.30 -0.45 -2.47
C VAL A 673 -26.21 -1.97 -2.36
N VAL A 674 -24.99 -2.53 -2.27
CA VAL A 674 -24.81 -3.98 -2.16
C VAL A 674 -25.39 -4.53 -0.87
N PHE A 675 -25.18 -3.84 0.25
CA PHE A 675 -25.74 -4.22 1.53
C PHE A 675 -27.27 -4.25 1.47
N ALA A 676 -27.89 -3.23 0.88
CA ALA A 676 -29.33 -3.22 0.67
C ALA A 676 -29.78 -4.40 -0.22
N LEU A 677 -29.05 -4.73 -1.28
CA LEU A 677 -29.36 -5.87 -2.15
C LEU A 677 -29.27 -7.21 -1.41
N VAL A 678 -28.29 -7.38 -0.53
CA VAL A 678 -28.09 -8.60 0.27
C VAL A 678 -29.16 -8.72 1.36
N GLU A 679 -29.37 -7.67 2.15
CA GLU A 679 -30.29 -7.72 3.31
C GLU A 679 -31.78 -7.71 2.90
N THR A 680 -32.14 -7.15 1.74
CA THR A 680 -33.52 -7.22 1.24
C THR A 680 -33.91 -8.61 0.72
N GLY A 681 -32.99 -9.57 0.74
CA GLY A 681 -33.25 -10.95 0.33
C GLY A 681 -33.20 -11.18 -1.18
N ASN A 682 -33.08 -10.15 -2.03
CA ASN A 682 -33.05 -10.30 -3.49
C ASN A 682 -31.91 -11.21 -4.01
N ILE A 683 -30.86 -11.41 -3.21
CA ILE A 683 -29.72 -12.29 -3.52
C ILE A 683 -29.70 -13.54 -2.63
N ALA A 684 -30.38 -13.48 -1.47
CA ALA A 684 -30.34 -14.54 -0.46
C ALA A 684 -31.56 -15.50 -0.53
N SER A 685 -32.61 -15.13 -1.26
CA SER A 685 -33.80 -15.95 -1.55
C SER A 685 -33.57 -16.84 -2.75
#